data_AF-A0A9P8KHP4-F1
#
_entry.id   AF-A0A9P8KHP4-F1
#
_cell.length_a   1.000
_cell.length_b   1.000
_cell.length_c   1.000
_cell.angle_alpha   90.00
_cell.angle_beta   90.00
_cell.angle_gamma   90.00
#
_symmetry.space_group_name_H-M   'P 1'
#
loop_
_entity.id
_entity.type
_entity.pdbx_description
1 polymer ?
#
loop_
_entity_poly.entity_id
_entity_poly.type
_entity_poly.pdbx_seq_one_letter_code
_entity_poly.pdbx_strand_id
1 'polypeptide(L)'
;MAGSRSLYSTASLLALLLRPTYTSAQSDPLSCANVGCPVLDDTAISNCSVAGTSYPVIGLTSIRTLSESNVEWTIAVNQSKTGNDSLINRAFYLGVESSDVLDSQGQSACSFFFTTPDGGPLFYDPMTSVSTDCTSRDGTEFSNQCISDLKSQANNLATSNTAICNSIAQTLQDNPPSSCLWSSGTKVVAVPLTGLLAPKPISAADNETSNCWPTLPKTNELIPVWTASIYASTENDTVVRSGAGTTPVMTIFFSQGNDEKSSTELVCLRPVDLNDKSAQTMEDGTSGAQGIAYLDNCDLHNFSLVKRLFNDVSRRHLYRNIVIRFSSPDLLDIAVATWARILKRANAFKYVRHVKVLAKQLHDYRRDWDGDFNLCGDDPKATWKYCMVKQFGDWTWNDLSRFMSNFPKLQELTWGCEEQIPASVFRGVTQNHPGLRLHMRNFKLKSLNKSPRYPAVSALTPYEIELATSPCLSSITMWLRDVYTHAFEHTIMDMLAGAAPNLRKVDLYATDVDHEREIAPKHRRGAQPPTPSSSLGLLRHFGVHTNEQLNALTEHSLVTDFSRLESLELHHVVGTAELRWLADVHLPALEHLAFNMTDMSRDVDVPASEFVAEMNEVVMDLIPSLPALQSIKMAGPFEEQTIRVLLDHCGHNLQRLLLSTYNLDSIYDALLVPAATVDGDLIQEIRQKCPNLEKLALTVLRSKDDPAEFAIYRALGTWS
;
A
#
# COMPACT_ATOMS: atom_id res chain seq x y z
N MET A 1 69.60 31.44 -10.07
CA MET A 1 70.53 30.84 -11.04
C MET A 1 70.09 29.41 -11.31
N ALA A 2 70.08 29.01 -12.59
CA ALA A 2 69.76 27.70 -13.18
C ALA A 2 68.29 27.18 -13.02
N GLY A 3 67.54 26.75 -14.03
CA GLY A 3 67.78 26.58 -15.48
C GLY A 3 67.25 25.23 -16.01
N SER A 4 66.46 25.27 -17.11
CA SER A 4 65.91 24.18 -17.98
C SER A 4 64.55 23.55 -17.56
N ARG A 5 63.43 23.71 -18.30
CA ARG A 5 62.98 23.17 -19.62
C ARG A 5 62.92 21.63 -19.62
N SER A 6 61.94 20.89 -20.15
CA SER A 6 60.73 21.06 -20.96
C SER A 6 60.16 19.63 -21.18
N LEU A 7 58.84 19.46 -21.44
CA LEU A 7 58.25 18.67 -22.54
C LEU A 7 56.91 18.00 -22.17
N TYR A 8 55.91 18.33 -22.98
CA TYR A 8 54.64 17.65 -23.18
C TYR A 8 54.82 16.21 -23.68
N SER A 9 53.94 15.31 -23.24
CA SER A 9 53.65 14.08 -23.98
C SER A 9 52.17 13.72 -23.83
N THR A 10 51.45 13.91 -24.93
CA THR A 10 50.12 13.37 -25.22
C THR A 10 50.23 11.86 -25.47
N ALA A 11 49.62 11.03 -24.64
CA ALA A 11 49.45 9.61 -24.92
C ALA A 11 48.01 9.35 -25.39
N SER A 12 47.83 9.28 -26.71
CA SER A 12 46.67 8.66 -27.35
C SER A 12 46.80 7.15 -27.19
N LEU A 13 45.78 6.49 -26.62
CA LEU A 13 45.69 5.03 -26.60
C LEU A 13 44.46 4.62 -27.42
N LEU A 14 44.78 4.06 -28.59
CA LEU A 14 43.92 3.34 -29.52
C LEU A 14 43.06 2.31 -28.75
N ALA A 15 41.75 2.53 -28.67
CA ALA A 15 40.81 1.47 -28.32
C ALA A 15 40.57 0.61 -29.57
N LEU A 16 41.12 -0.60 -29.58
CA LEU A 16 40.77 -1.62 -30.57
C LEU A 16 39.27 -1.90 -30.47
N LEU A 17 38.55 -1.64 -31.57
CA LEU A 17 37.19 -2.08 -31.80
C LEU A 17 37.16 -3.60 -31.91
N LEU A 18 36.98 -4.29 -30.78
CA LEU A 18 36.44 -5.65 -30.77
C LEU A 18 34.95 -5.53 -31.11
N ARG A 19 34.61 -5.68 -32.39
CA ARG A 19 33.24 -6.02 -32.79
C ARG A 19 32.96 -7.44 -32.28
N PRO A 20 31.97 -7.67 -31.41
CA PRO A 20 31.54 -9.03 -31.13
C PRO A 20 30.87 -9.58 -32.41
N THR A 21 31.52 -10.55 -33.04
CA THR A 21 30.85 -11.47 -33.95
C THR A 21 29.89 -12.30 -33.10
N TYR A 22 28.59 -12.05 -33.20
CA TYR A 22 27.58 -12.85 -32.51
C TYR A 22 27.42 -14.19 -33.25
N THR A 23 28.00 -15.25 -32.68
CA THR A 23 27.67 -16.64 -33.01
C THR A 23 26.57 -17.14 -32.08
N SER A 24 25.45 -17.56 -32.70
CA SER A 24 24.39 -18.50 -32.29
C SER A 24 23.93 -18.60 -30.83
N ALA A 25 22.60 -18.64 -30.67
CA ALA A 25 21.87 -19.21 -29.53
C ALA A 25 22.02 -18.48 -28.20
N GLN A 26 21.24 -17.42 -28.02
CA GLN A 26 20.98 -16.83 -26.70
C GLN A 26 19.47 -16.78 -26.51
N SER A 27 18.98 -17.56 -25.53
CA SER A 27 17.59 -17.96 -25.32
C SER A 27 16.85 -17.02 -24.35
N ASP A 28 17.13 -15.73 -24.40
CA ASP A 28 16.46 -14.69 -23.61
C ASP A 28 15.84 -13.65 -24.57
N PRO A 29 14.60 -13.16 -24.34
CA PRO A 29 14.02 -12.11 -25.15
C PRO A 29 14.84 -10.83 -25.02
N LEU A 30 15.08 -10.20 -26.16
CA LEU A 30 15.80 -8.94 -26.26
C LEU A 30 14.90 -7.77 -25.82
N SER A 31 15.48 -6.62 -25.52
CA SER A 31 14.82 -5.49 -24.87
C SER A 31 15.20 -4.15 -25.51
N CYS A 32 14.74 -3.04 -24.91
CA CYS A 32 15.14 -1.70 -25.31
C CYS A 32 16.66 -1.45 -25.26
N ALA A 33 17.42 -2.19 -24.45
CA ALA A 33 18.88 -2.13 -24.43
C ALA A 33 19.50 -2.67 -25.73
N ASN A 34 18.86 -3.65 -26.37
CA ASN A 34 19.39 -4.27 -27.57
C ASN A 34 19.10 -3.43 -28.83
N VAL A 35 17.96 -2.74 -28.85
CA VAL A 35 17.56 -1.87 -29.98
C VAL A 35 17.88 -0.39 -29.74
N GLY A 36 18.47 -0.02 -28.60
CA GLY A 36 18.86 1.36 -28.28
C GLY A 36 17.69 2.35 -28.29
N CYS A 37 16.65 2.06 -27.49
CA CYS A 37 15.52 2.97 -27.33
C CYS A 37 15.94 4.29 -26.66
N PRO A 38 15.35 5.44 -27.05
CA PRO A 38 15.49 6.68 -26.29
C PRO A 38 15.03 6.50 -24.85
N VAL A 39 15.66 7.22 -23.93
CA VAL A 39 15.32 7.24 -22.51
C VAL A 39 14.89 8.65 -22.15
N LEU A 40 13.80 8.80 -21.40
CA LEU A 40 13.33 10.10 -20.92
C LEU A 40 14.38 10.72 -19.98
N ASP A 41 14.67 12.01 -20.17
CA ASP A 41 15.69 12.74 -19.41
C ASP A 41 15.50 12.54 -17.88
N ASP A 42 16.61 12.27 -17.18
CA ASP A 42 16.69 11.96 -15.74
C ASP A 42 15.89 10.73 -15.23
N THR A 43 15.36 9.88 -16.13
CA THR A 43 14.79 8.57 -15.76
C THR A 43 15.60 7.41 -16.39
N ALA A 44 15.30 6.18 -15.96
CA ALA A 44 15.70 4.97 -16.68
C ALA A 44 14.48 4.33 -17.39
N ILE A 45 13.43 5.10 -17.69
CA ILE A 45 12.26 4.63 -18.45
C ILE A 45 12.53 4.84 -19.94
N SER A 46 12.43 3.77 -20.72
CA SER A 46 12.49 3.88 -22.18
C SER A 46 11.25 4.59 -22.72
N ASN A 47 11.38 5.27 -23.85
CA ASN A 47 10.25 5.88 -24.53
C ASN A 47 10.37 5.61 -26.02
N CYS A 48 10.05 4.37 -26.40
CA CYS A 48 10.09 3.90 -27.77
C CYS A 48 8.79 4.31 -28.48
N SER A 49 8.82 5.44 -29.19
CA SER A 49 7.74 5.90 -30.06
C SER A 49 7.87 5.28 -31.45
N VAL A 50 6.81 4.60 -31.88
CA VAL A 50 6.67 4.01 -33.21
C VAL A 50 5.35 4.51 -33.80
N ALA A 51 5.41 5.17 -34.96
CA ALA A 51 4.26 5.75 -35.65
C ALA A 51 3.33 6.58 -34.72
N GLY A 52 3.93 7.46 -33.91
CA GLY A 52 3.22 8.36 -33.00
C GLY A 52 2.72 7.73 -31.69
N THR A 53 2.95 6.43 -31.47
CA THR A 53 2.58 5.76 -30.20
C THR A 53 3.82 5.40 -29.41
N SER A 54 3.88 5.90 -28.17
CA SER A 54 4.98 5.67 -27.23
C SER A 54 4.78 4.39 -26.41
N TYR A 55 5.83 3.57 -26.36
CA TYR A 55 5.88 2.34 -25.58
C TYR A 55 7.07 2.40 -24.59
N PRO A 56 6.79 2.36 -23.28
CA PRO A 56 7.86 2.32 -22.28
C PRO A 56 8.60 0.98 -22.22
N VAL A 57 7.94 -0.13 -22.57
CA VAL A 57 8.50 -1.48 -22.46
C VAL A 57 8.32 -2.23 -23.76
N ILE A 58 9.38 -2.91 -24.21
CA ILE A 58 9.34 -3.79 -25.38
C ILE A 58 10.02 -5.13 -25.09
N GLY A 59 9.68 -6.16 -25.84
CA GLY A 59 10.40 -7.44 -25.83
C GLY A 59 10.48 -8.01 -27.24
N LEU A 60 11.62 -8.60 -27.61
CA LEU A 60 11.83 -9.16 -28.94
C LEU A 60 12.31 -10.61 -28.89
N THR A 61 11.93 -11.39 -29.90
CA THR A 61 12.45 -12.75 -30.12
C THR A 61 12.48 -13.05 -31.62
N SER A 62 13.39 -13.94 -32.04
CA SER A 62 13.57 -14.27 -33.46
C SER A 62 13.01 -15.65 -33.77
N ILE A 63 12.34 -15.78 -34.91
CA ILE A 63 11.90 -17.05 -35.51
C ILE A 63 12.54 -17.23 -36.88
N ARG A 64 12.48 -18.45 -37.41
CA ARG A 64 12.99 -18.77 -38.75
C ARG A 64 11.83 -19.04 -39.72
N THR A 65 11.96 -18.54 -40.94
CA THR A 65 11.04 -18.86 -42.04
C THR A 65 11.42 -20.18 -42.71
N LEU A 66 10.60 -20.63 -43.68
CA LEU A 66 10.91 -21.77 -44.53
C LEU A 66 12.22 -21.61 -45.31
N SER A 67 12.62 -20.37 -45.62
CA SER A 67 13.85 -20.04 -46.34
C SER A 67 15.06 -19.83 -45.43
N GLU A 68 14.94 -20.17 -44.14
CA GLU A 68 15.94 -19.94 -43.09
C GLU A 68 16.29 -18.47 -42.82
N SER A 69 15.50 -17.53 -43.35
CA SER A 69 15.61 -16.11 -43.00
C SER A 69 15.11 -15.90 -41.57
N ASN A 70 15.79 -15.04 -40.82
CA ASN A 70 15.35 -14.65 -39.47
C ASN A 70 14.28 -13.55 -39.58
N VAL A 71 13.17 -13.76 -38.88
CA VAL A 71 12.11 -12.78 -38.71
C VAL A 71 11.98 -12.49 -37.23
N GLU A 72 11.77 -11.23 -36.85
CA GLU A 72 11.69 -10.85 -35.45
C GLU A 72 10.28 -10.46 -35.04
N TRP A 73 9.84 -11.07 -33.95
CA TRP A 73 8.64 -10.65 -33.26
C TRP A 73 8.98 -9.69 -32.15
N THR A 74 8.21 -8.61 -32.07
CA THR A 74 8.30 -7.61 -31.02
C THR A 74 6.95 -7.45 -30.36
N ILE A 75 6.93 -7.43 -29.03
CA ILE A 75 5.81 -6.92 -28.24
C ILE A 75 6.20 -5.57 -27.65
N ALA A 76 5.32 -4.58 -27.75
CA ALA A 76 5.46 -3.26 -27.15
C ALA A 76 4.24 -2.97 -26.28
N VAL A 77 4.46 -2.51 -25.05
CA VAL A 77 3.38 -2.31 -24.08
C VAL A 77 3.38 -0.88 -23.57
N ASN A 78 2.20 -0.27 -23.58
CA ASN A 78 1.94 1.04 -23.00
C ASN A 78 0.78 0.93 -22.01
N GLN A 79 0.87 1.68 -20.92
CA GLN A 79 -0.18 1.82 -19.90
C GLN A 79 -0.59 3.29 -19.80
N SER A 80 -1.89 3.54 -19.91
CA SER A 80 -2.50 4.84 -19.64
C SER A 80 -3.55 4.71 -18.54
N LYS A 81 -3.59 5.66 -17.60
CA LYS A 81 -4.64 5.71 -16.58
C LYS A 81 -5.94 6.25 -17.18
N THR A 82 -7.06 5.59 -16.89
CA THR A 82 -8.41 5.96 -17.32
C THR A 82 -9.36 5.83 -16.12
N GLY A 83 -9.47 6.90 -15.33
CA GLY A 83 -10.20 6.89 -14.05
C GLY A 83 -9.56 5.93 -13.04
N ASN A 84 -10.38 5.06 -12.44
CA ASN A 84 -9.95 3.98 -11.54
C ASN A 84 -9.34 2.76 -12.25
N ASP A 85 -9.42 2.69 -13.59
CA ASP A 85 -8.86 1.58 -14.36
C ASP A 85 -7.58 2.00 -15.09
N SER A 86 -6.74 1.03 -15.41
CA SER A 86 -5.63 1.18 -16.34
C SER A 86 -5.98 0.57 -17.69
N LEU A 87 -5.87 1.37 -18.76
CA LEU A 87 -5.89 0.87 -20.12
C LEU A 87 -4.48 0.43 -20.51
N ILE A 88 -4.34 -0.85 -20.82
CA ILE A 88 -3.07 -1.47 -21.21
C ILE A 88 -3.16 -1.83 -22.69
N ASN A 89 -2.29 -1.22 -23.48
CA ASN A 89 -2.16 -1.48 -24.91
C ASN A 89 -0.95 -2.36 -25.17
N ARG A 90 -1.18 -3.53 -25.77
CA ARG A 90 -0.15 -4.49 -26.19
C ARG A 90 -0.11 -4.52 -27.71
N ALA A 91 0.92 -3.94 -28.30
CA ALA A 91 1.14 -3.92 -29.75
C ALA A 91 2.18 -4.97 -30.16
N PHE A 92 1.91 -5.69 -31.24
CA PHE A 92 2.75 -6.75 -31.76
C PHE A 92 3.24 -6.36 -33.15
N TYR A 93 4.56 -6.38 -33.33
CA TYR A 93 5.22 -6.03 -34.59
C TYR A 93 6.03 -7.20 -35.13
N LEU A 94 6.15 -7.24 -36.45
CA LEU A 94 6.99 -8.17 -37.18
C LEU A 94 8.08 -7.40 -37.93
N GLY A 95 9.34 -7.72 -37.65
CA GLY A 95 10.50 -7.21 -38.36
C GLY A 95 10.93 -8.16 -39.46
N VAL A 96 10.92 -7.70 -40.70
CA VAL A 96 11.29 -8.48 -41.90
C VAL A 96 12.30 -7.70 -42.76
N GLU A 97 13.20 -8.40 -43.43
CA GLU A 97 14.22 -7.76 -44.29
C GLU A 97 13.58 -6.93 -45.43
N SER A 98 12.47 -7.43 -45.98
CA SER A 98 11.57 -6.68 -46.85
C SER A 98 10.19 -7.32 -46.79
N SER A 99 9.11 -6.53 -46.81
CA SER A 99 7.73 -7.03 -46.86
C SER A 99 7.47 -7.93 -48.06
N ASP A 100 8.17 -7.69 -49.17
CA ASP A 100 8.13 -8.55 -50.33
C ASP A 100 8.72 -9.93 -50.04
N VAL A 101 9.54 -10.16 -49.01
CA VAL A 101 10.12 -11.49 -48.71
C VAL A 101 9.03 -12.53 -48.41
N LEU A 102 7.93 -12.12 -47.78
CA LEU A 102 6.84 -13.04 -47.45
C LEU A 102 6.01 -13.39 -48.70
N ASP A 103 5.80 -12.44 -49.62
CA ASP A 103 4.99 -12.63 -50.83
C ASP A 103 5.79 -13.10 -52.07
N SER A 104 7.04 -12.65 -52.23
CA SER A 104 7.91 -12.90 -53.41
C SER A 104 8.48 -14.31 -53.48
N GLN A 105 8.49 -15.04 -52.36
CA GLN A 105 8.99 -16.42 -52.28
C GLN A 105 7.90 -17.46 -52.60
N GLY A 106 6.70 -17.04 -53.02
CA GLY A 106 5.56 -17.94 -53.20
C GLY A 106 5.14 -18.63 -51.90
N GLN A 107 5.41 -17.99 -50.76
CA GLN A 107 5.06 -18.47 -49.44
C GLN A 107 3.84 -17.72 -48.93
N SER A 108 3.15 -18.35 -48.01
CA SER A 108 1.98 -17.80 -47.33
C SER A 108 2.17 -18.00 -45.85
N ALA A 109 1.76 -17.00 -45.08
CA ALA A 109 2.01 -16.98 -43.66
C ALA A 109 0.81 -16.48 -42.86
N CYS A 110 0.60 -17.14 -41.71
CA CYS A 110 -0.41 -16.79 -40.72
C CYS A 110 0.26 -16.67 -39.35
N SER A 111 -0.21 -15.73 -38.53
CA SER A 111 0.11 -15.66 -37.11
C SER A 111 -1.13 -15.91 -36.26
N PHE A 112 -0.93 -16.56 -35.12
CA PHE A 112 -1.98 -16.94 -34.17
C PHE A 112 -1.57 -16.50 -32.77
N PHE A 113 -2.35 -15.62 -32.17
CA PHE A 113 -2.14 -15.12 -30.82
C PHE A 113 -3.07 -15.87 -29.86
N PHE A 114 -2.50 -16.48 -28.83
CA PHE A 114 -3.26 -17.18 -27.78
C PHE A 114 -3.41 -16.25 -26.59
N THR A 115 -4.65 -15.83 -26.29
CA THR A 115 -4.95 -14.81 -25.28
C THR A 115 -6.08 -15.26 -24.35
N THR A 116 -6.32 -14.49 -23.30
CA THR A 116 -7.57 -14.55 -22.52
C THR A 116 -8.75 -13.95 -23.33
N PRO A 117 -10.02 -14.11 -22.88
CA PRO A 117 -11.18 -13.61 -23.62
C PRO A 117 -11.17 -12.11 -23.91
N ASP A 118 -10.60 -11.32 -22.99
CA ASP A 118 -10.42 -9.88 -23.05
C ASP A 118 -9.18 -9.44 -23.86
N GLY A 119 -8.44 -10.39 -24.46
CA GLY A 119 -7.23 -10.09 -25.26
C GLY A 119 -5.96 -9.95 -24.42
N GLY A 120 -6.02 -10.29 -23.13
CA GLY A 120 -4.90 -10.30 -22.21
C GLY A 120 -3.89 -11.44 -22.42
N PRO A 121 -2.72 -11.35 -21.76
CA PRO A 121 -1.72 -12.40 -21.81
C PRO A 121 -2.22 -13.69 -21.17
N LEU A 122 -1.85 -14.83 -21.77
CA LEU A 122 -2.27 -16.14 -21.28
C LEU A 122 -1.52 -16.54 -20.00
N PHE A 123 -0.24 -16.15 -19.88
CA PHE A 123 0.58 -16.51 -18.74
C PHE A 123 1.06 -15.30 -17.95
N TYR A 124 1.15 -15.48 -16.63
CA TYR A 124 1.81 -14.54 -15.74
C TYR A 124 2.43 -15.31 -14.56
N ASP A 125 3.76 -15.27 -14.48
CA ASP A 125 4.53 -15.76 -13.33
C ASP A 125 5.35 -14.60 -12.74
N PRO A 126 5.07 -14.19 -11.49
CA PRO A 126 5.82 -13.15 -10.80
C PRO A 126 7.16 -13.64 -10.19
N MET A 127 7.43 -14.96 -10.17
CA MET A 127 8.53 -15.58 -9.43
C MET A 127 9.67 -16.16 -10.29
N THR A 128 9.53 -16.27 -11.62
CA THR A 128 10.55 -16.93 -12.47
C THR A 128 11.35 -15.96 -13.33
N SER A 129 12.67 -16.18 -13.39
CA SER A 129 13.53 -15.68 -14.47
C SER A 129 13.01 -16.17 -15.81
N VAL A 130 12.90 -15.26 -16.77
CA VAL A 130 12.80 -15.44 -18.22
C VAL A 130 12.99 -16.90 -18.67
N SER A 131 11.90 -17.63 -18.82
CA SER A 131 11.90 -18.82 -19.67
C SER A 131 11.32 -18.41 -21.02
N THR A 132 12.08 -18.66 -22.08
CA THR A 132 11.59 -18.52 -23.46
C THR A 132 10.78 -19.74 -23.92
N ASP A 133 10.73 -20.80 -23.11
CA ASP A 133 9.82 -21.90 -23.38
C ASP A 133 8.39 -21.47 -23.04
N CYS A 134 7.45 -21.79 -23.93
CA CYS A 134 6.03 -21.56 -23.66
C CYS A 134 5.45 -22.51 -22.62
N THR A 135 6.30 -23.17 -21.82
CA THR A 135 5.86 -24.16 -20.87
C THR A 135 5.45 -23.50 -19.56
N SER A 136 4.18 -23.66 -19.20
CA SER A 136 3.70 -23.24 -17.88
C SER A 136 4.46 -23.99 -16.78
N ARG A 137 4.76 -23.33 -15.65
CA ARG A 137 5.50 -23.92 -14.50
C ARG A 137 4.86 -25.19 -13.92
N ASP A 138 3.54 -25.31 -14.02
CA ASP A 138 2.80 -26.51 -13.58
C ASP A 138 2.73 -27.60 -14.67
N GLY A 139 3.23 -27.31 -15.88
CA GLY A 139 3.24 -28.21 -17.03
C GLY A 139 1.87 -28.55 -17.62
N THR A 140 0.80 -27.90 -17.15
CA THR A 140 -0.58 -28.30 -17.43
C THR A 140 -1.20 -27.63 -18.66
N GLU A 141 -1.01 -26.33 -18.89
CA GLU A 141 -1.73 -25.61 -19.97
C GLU A 141 -1.03 -25.68 -21.33
N PHE A 142 0.28 -25.42 -21.38
CA PHE A 142 1.12 -25.54 -22.59
C PHE A 142 2.31 -26.48 -22.31
N SER A 143 2.04 -27.78 -22.23
CA SER A 143 3.10 -28.78 -22.16
C SER A 143 3.91 -28.83 -23.47
N ASN A 144 5.13 -29.39 -23.43
CA ASN A 144 5.90 -29.66 -24.66
C ASN A 144 5.10 -30.52 -25.66
N GLN A 145 4.27 -31.43 -25.16
CA GLN A 145 3.38 -32.25 -25.98
C GLN A 145 2.29 -31.40 -26.61
N CYS A 146 1.64 -30.51 -25.85
CA CYS A 146 0.66 -29.56 -26.38
C CYS A 146 1.27 -28.69 -27.49
N ILE A 147 2.45 -28.12 -27.27
CA ILE A 147 3.14 -27.30 -28.28
C ILE A 147 3.39 -28.13 -29.55
N SER A 148 3.89 -29.36 -29.42
CA SER A 148 4.14 -30.22 -30.57
C SER A 148 2.86 -30.58 -31.33
N ASP A 149 1.78 -30.88 -30.60
CA ASP A 149 0.51 -31.28 -31.21
C ASP A 149 -0.20 -30.08 -31.86
N LEU A 150 -0.10 -28.89 -31.27
CA LEU A 150 -0.58 -27.64 -31.87
C LEU A 150 0.15 -27.36 -33.17
N LYS A 151 1.49 -27.44 -33.17
CA LYS A 151 2.30 -27.27 -34.38
C LYS A 151 1.92 -28.31 -35.44
N SER A 152 1.69 -29.57 -35.06
CA SER A 152 1.29 -30.63 -35.98
C SER A 152 -0.10 -30.40 -36.57
N GLN A 153 -1.10 -30.08 -35.74
CA GLN A 153 -2.45 -29.80 -36.19
C GLN A 153 -2.48 -28.61 -37.13
N ALA A 154 -1.76 -27.54 -36.80
CA ALA A 154 -1.72 -26.34 -37.63
C ALA A 154 -1.00 -26.59 -38.97
N ASN A 155 0.09 -27.36 -38.99
CA ASN A 155 0.74 -27.82 -40.22
C ASN A 155 -0.20 -28.68 -41.10
N ASN A 156 -0.96 -29.62 -40.50
CA ASN A 156 -1.89 -30.47 -41.25
C ASN A 156 -3.04 -29.69 -41.87
N LEU A 157 -3.41 -28.54 -41.29
CA LEU A 157 -4.46 -27.66 -41.80
C LEU A 157 -3.92 -26.63 -42.81
N ALA A 158 -2.60 -26.42 -42.85
CA ALA A 158 -1.97 -25.49 -43.77
C ALA A 158 -2.02 -26.05 -45.20
N THR A 159 -2.96 -25.53 -45.99
CA THR A 159 -3.04 -25.77 -47.44
C THR A 159 -2.71 -24.47 -48.17
N SER A 160 -2.46 -24.51 -49.48
CA SER A 160 -1.91 -23.41 -50.28
C SER A 160 -2.81 -22.16 -50.46
N ASN A 161 -3.70 -21.83 -49.51
CA ASN A 161 -4.64 -20.71 -49.59
C ASN A 161 -4.57 -19.84 -48.32
N THR A 162 -4.20 -18.56 -48.50
CA THR A 162 -4.00 -17.56 -47.43
C THR A 162 -5.29 -17.18 -46.68
N ALA A 163 -6.47 -17.39 -47.28
CA ALA A 163 -7.75 -17.12 -46.62
C ALA A 163 -8.08 -18.08 -45.46
N ILE A 164 -7.21 -19.08 -45.21
CA ILE A 164 -7.44 -20.15 -44.25
C ILE A 164 -6.96 -19.77 -42.83
N CYS A 165 -6.25 -18.66 -42.62
CA CYS A 165 -5.79 -18.28 -41.27
C CYS A 165 -6.94 -18.28 -40.24
N ASN A 166 -8.10 -17.70 -40.57
CA ASN A 166 -9.26 -17.73 -39.68
C ASN A 166 -9.83 -19.14 -39.47
N SER A 167 -9.81 -19.99 -40.50
CA SER A 167 -10.26 -21.38 -40.41
C SER A 167 -9.33 -22.24 -39.54
N ILE A 168 -8.02 -22.03 -39.61
CA ILE A 168 -7.04 -22.67 -38.72
C ILE A 168 -7.29 -22.20 -37.29
N ALA A 169 -7.41 -20.89 -37.05
CA ALA A 169 -7.67 -20.34 -35.72
C ALA A 169 -8.95 -20.91 -35.12
N GLN A 170 -10.03 -20.96 -35.90
CA GLN A 170 -11.30 -21.54 -35.46
C GLN A 170 -11.17 -23.04 -35.15
N THR A 171 -10.43 -23.80 -35.96
CA THR A 171 -10.22 -25.23 -35.69
C THR A 171 -9.39 -25.45 -34.44
N LEU A 172 -8.33 -24.65 -34.23
CA LEU A 172 -7.54 -24.67 -33.00
C LEU A 172 -8.41 -24.30 -31.79
N GLN A 173 -9.28 -23.30 -31.92
CA GLN A 173 -10.20 -22.84 -30.88
C GLN A 173 -11.26 -23.88 -30.49
N ASP A 174 -11.91 -24.47 -31.48
CA ASP A 174 -13.06 -25.36 -31.31
C ASP A 174 -12.65 -26.80 -31.01
N ASN A 175 -11.48 -27.23 -31.52
CA ASN A 175 -10.95 -28.59 -31.40
C ASN A 175 -9.45 -28.57 -31.03
N PRO A 176 -9.06 -28.05 -29.86
CA PRO A 176 -7.67 -28.08 -29.42
C PRO A 176 -7.17 -29.53 -29.25
N PRO A 177 -5.85 -29.78 -29.41
CA PRO A 177 -5.27 -31.09 -29.12
C PRO A 177 -5.56 -31.51 -27.68
N SER A 178 -5.83 -32.79 -27.45
CA SER A 178 -6.13 -33.31 -26.10
C SER A 178 -4.97 -33.16 -25.10
N SER A 179 -3.75 -32.95 -25.59
CA SER A 179 -2.57 -32.64 -24.79
C SER A 179 -2.54 -31.21 -24.24
N CYS A 180 -3.41 -30.33 -24.74
CA CYS A 180 -3.57 -28.95 -24.31
C CYS A 180 -4.75 -28.83 -23.34
N LEU A 181 -4.46 -28.67 -22.05
CA LEU A 181 -5.50 -28.46 -21.02
C LEU A 181 -5.82 -26.97 -20.90
N TRP A 182 -6.42 -26.38 -21.94
CA TRP A 182 -6.80 -24.97 -21.90
C TRP A 182 -7.82 -24.71 -20.79
N SER A 183 -7.56 -23.69 -19.98
CA SER A 183 -8.58 -23.14 -19.08
C SER A 183 -9.77 -22.63 -19.90
N SER A 184 -10.98 -22.77 -19.37
CA SER A 184 -12.21 -22.33 -20.04
C SER A 184 -12.12 -20.82 -20.34
N GLY A 185 -11.81 -20.45 -21.59
CA GLY A 185 -11.70 -19.06 -22.02
C GLY A 185 -10.48 -18.68 -22.88
N THR A 186 -9.55 -19.58 -23.22
CA THR A 186 -8.49 -19.24 -24.19
C THR A 186 -9.10 -18.82 -25.52
N LYS A 187 -8.62 -17.70 -26.08
CA LYS A 187 -9.02 -17.14 -27.38
C LYS A 187 -7.86 -17.21 -28.36
N VAL A 188 -8.09 -17.72 -29.56
CA VAL A 188 -7.11 -17.74 -30.66
C VAL A 188 -7.45 -16.65 -31.68
N VAL A 189 -6.55 -15.68 -31.85
CA VAL A 189 -6.69 -14.60 -32.83
C VAL A 189 -5.77 -14.84 -34.01
N ALA A 190 -6.34 -14.96 -35.23
CA ALA A 190 -5.56 -15.08 -36.46
C ALA A 190 -5.30 -13.73 -37.12
N VAL A 191 -4.07 -13.53 -37.60
CA VAL A 191 -3.71 -12.44 -38.51
C VAL A 191 -2.94 -12.99 -39.71
N PRO A 192 -3.43 -12.81 -40.95
CA PRO A 192 -2.66 -13.15 -42.14
C PRO A 192 -1.44 -12.22 -42.27
N LEU A 193 -0.28 -12.79 -42.56
CA LEU A 193 0.98 -12.06 -42.76
C LEU A 193 1.33 -11.87 -44.24
N THR A 194 0.53 -12.46 -45.14
CA THR A 194 0.70 -12.42 -46.61
C THR A 194 -0.65 -12.23 -47.29
N GLY A 195 -0.64 -11.72 -48.52
CA GLY A 195 -1.85 -11.46 -49.30
C GLY A 195 -2.60 -10.17 -48.93
N LEU A 196 -3.80 -10.01 -49.50
CA LEU A 196 -4.53 -8.71 -49.50
C LEU A 196 -4.93 -8.19 -48.10
N LEU A 197 -5.06 -9.08 -47.13
CA LEU A 197 -5.44 -8.74 -45.75
C LEU A 197 -4.23 -8.57 -44.82
N ALA A 198 -3.01 -8.75 -45.35
CA ALA A 198 -1.80 -8.61 -44.56
C ALA A 198 -1.59 -7.14 -44.13
N PRO A 199 -1.21 -6.90 -42.87
CA PRO A 199 -0.78 -5.59 -42.43
C PRO A 199 0.44 -5.12 -43.25
N LYS A 200 0.47 -3.82 -43.58
CA LYS A 200 1.56 -3.23 -44.37
C LYS A 200 2.65 -2.67 -43.46
N PRO A 201 3.90 -2.59 -43.93
CA PRO A 201 4.96 -1.88 -43.22
C PRO A 201 4.56 -0.45 -42.90
N ILE A 202 5.11 0.06 -41.80
CA ILE A 202 5.00 1.48 -41.42
C ILE A 202 5.49 2.35 -42.58
N SER A 203 4.67 3.33 -42.98
CA SER A 203 4.99 4.20 -44.10
C SER A 203 6.15 5.14 -43.77
N ALA A 204 6.82 5.67 -44.79
CA ALA A 204 7.90 6.65 -44.57
C ALA A 204 7.42 7.88 -43.78
N ALA A 205 6.20 8.35 -44.02
CA ALA A 205 5.61 9.48 -43.31
C ALA A 205 5.33 9.16 -41.83
N ASP A 206 4.82 7.96 -41.52
CA ASP A 206 4.60 7.54 -40.14
C ASP A 206 5.92 7.29 -39.41
N ASN A 207 6.94 6.82 -40.13
CA ASN A 207 8.29 6.63 -39.59
C ASN A 207 8.93 7.96 -39.13
N GLU A 208 8.61 9.09 -39.75
CA GLU A 208 9.10 10.42 -39.30
C GLU A 208 8.69 10.75 -37.85
N THR A 209 7.61 10.16 -37.35
CA THR A 209 7.14 10.32 -35.96
C THR A 209 7.73 9.30 -34.98
N SER A 210 8.55 8.37 -35.49
CA SER A 210 9.17 7.32 -34.70
C SER A 210 10.53 7.77 -34.17
N ASN A 211 10.80 7.50 -32.90
CA ASN A 211 12.09 7.81 -32.27
C ASN A 211 12.91 6.53 -31.96
N CYS A 212 12.32 5.36 -32.21
CA CYS A 212 12.93 4.05 -32.04
C CYS A 212 12.47 3.12 -33.17
N TRP A 213 13.19 2.00 -33.36
CA TRP A 213 12.82 0.97 -34.32
C TRP A 213 13.03 -0.41 -33.68
N PRO A 214 11.98 -1.02 -33.11
CA PRO A 214 12.12 -2.21 -32.28
C PRO A 214 12.19 -3.49 -33.13
N THR A 215 13.27 -3.63 -33.90
CA THR A 215 13.69 -4.84 -34.62
C THR A 215 15.20 -4.80 -34.90
N LEU A 216 15.80 -5.97 -35.10
CA LEU A 216 17.17 -6.24 -35.45
C LEU A 216 17.24 -7.14 -36.71
N PRO A 217 18.09 -6.80 -37.69
CA PRO A 217 18.78 -5.51 -37.79
C PRO A 217 17.76 -4.35 -37.93
N LYS A 218 18.13 -3.14 -37.48
CA LYS A 218 17.28 -1.94 -37.60
C LYS A 218 16.92 -1.56 -39.04
N THR A 219 17.55 -2.20 -40.01
CA THR A 219 17.25 -2.06 -41.45
C THR A 219 16.00 -2.83 -41.87
N ASN A 220 15.47 -3.71 -41.02
CA ASN A 220 14.23 -4.43 -41.29
C ASN A 220 13.05 -3.46 -41.38
N GLU A 221 12.12 -3.77 -42.28
CA GLU A 221 10.79 -3.18 -42.30
C GLU A 221 10.01 -3.66 -41.08
N LEU A 222 9.28 -2.75 -40.43
CA LEU A 222 8.48 -3.04 -39.26
C LEU A 222 7.00 -3.01 -39.61
N ILE A 223 6.33 -4.14 -39.39
CA ILE A 223 4.92 -4.35 -39.72
C ILE A 223 4.10 -4.39 -38.42
N PRO A 224 3.11 -3.50 -38.21
CA PRO A 224 2.21 -3.56 -37.05
C PRO A 224 1.17 -4.65 -37.28
N VAL A 225 1.34 -5.80 -36.63
CA VAL A 225 0.51 -6.99 -36.91
C VAL A 225 -0.79 -6.98 -36.13
N TRP A 226 -0.73 -6.72 -34.83
CA TRP A 226 -1.91 -6.79 -33.97
C TRP A 226 -1.77 -5.89 -32.75
N THR A 227 -2.89 -5.41 -32.21
CA THR A 227 -2.93 -4.64 -30.96
C THR A 227 -4.11 -5.09 -30.11
N ALA A 228 -3.86 -5.32 -28.82
CA ALA A 228 -4.88 -5.63 -27.83
C ALA A 228 -4.95 -4.50 -26.79
N SER A 229 -6.16 -4.03 -26.52
CA SER A 229 -6.45 -3.00 -25.52
C SER A 229 -7.23 -3.64 -24.38
N ILE A 230 -6.66 -3.61 -23.17
CA ILE A 230 -7.15 -4.33 -22.00
C ILE A 230 -7.48 -3.30 -20.91
N TYR A 231 -8.69 -3.35 -20.38
CA TYR A 231 -9.10 -2.57 -19.21
C TYR A 231 -8.83 -3.38 -17.94
N ALA A 232 -7.86 -2.94 -17.14
CA ALA A 232 -7.46 -3.61 -15.92
C ALA A 232 -7.73 -2.74 -14.68
N SER A 233 -8.50 -3.28 -13.74
CA SER A 233 -8.73 -2.63 -12.44
C SER A 233 -7.43 -2.54 -11.63
N THR A 234 -7.21 -1.41 -10.97
CA THR A 234 -6.04 -1.17 -10.10
C THR A 234 -6.12 -1.88 -8.74
N GLU A 235 -7.27 -2.46 -8.39
CA GLU A 235 -7.49 -3.10 -7.09
C GLU A 235 -7.01 -4.56 -7.03
N ASN A 236 -6.74 -5.18 -8.19
CA ASN A 236 -6.21 -6.53 -8.32
C ASN A 236 -4.85 -6.50 -9.05
N ASP A 237 -4.04 -7.55 -8.89
CA ASP A 237 -2.80 -7.79 -9.65
C ASP A 237 -3.01 -7.87 -11.20
N THR A 238 -4.21 -7.57 -11.69
CA THR A 238 -4.63 -7.54 -13.08
C THR A 238 -3.85 -6.55 -13.93
N VAL A 239 -3.45 -5.39 -13.39
CA VAL A 239 -2.62 -4.42 -14.14
C VAL A 239 -1.25 -4.99 -14.45
N VAL A 240 -0.58 -5.55 -13.43
CA VAL A 240 0.75 -6.14 -13.59
C VAL A 240 0.68 -7.38 -14.47
N ARG A 241 -0.34 -8.23 -14.27
CA ARG A 241 -0.61 -9.40 -15.12
C ARG A 241 -0.76 -9.00 -16.58
N SER A 242 -1.59 -8.00 -16.86
CA SER A 242 -1.91 -7.56 -18.23
C SER A 242 -0.74 -6.83 -18.90
N GLY A 243 0.08 -6.11 -18.12
CA GLY A 243 1.26 -5.40 -18.61
C GLY A 243 2.46 -6.32 -18.84
N ALA A 244 2.83 -7.14 -17.85
CA ALA A 244 4.06 -7.94 -17.85
C ALA A 244 3.85 -9.42 -18.26
N GLY A 245 2.60 -9.84 -18.50
CA GLY A 245 2.28 -11.21 -18.89
C GLY A 245 2.80 -11.58 -20.28
N THR A 246 2.84 -12.89 -20.52
CA THR A 246 3.39 -13.52 -21.73
C THR A 246 2.28 -13.97 -22.66
N THR A 247 2.45 -13.71 -23.96
CA THR A 247 1.51 -14.08 -25.03
C THR A 247 2.19 -15.08 -25.96
N PRO A 248 1.71 -16.33 -26.04
CA PRO A 248 2.15 -17.27 -27.07
C PRO A 248 1.70 -16.80 -28.45
N VAL A 249 2.64 -16.81 -29.39
CA VAL A 249 2.43 -16.47 -30.79
C VAL A 249 2.95 -17.61 -31.65
N MET A 250 2.05 -18.24 -32.39
CA MET A 250 2.40 -19.26 -33.37
C MET A 250 2.38 -18.65 -34.77
N THR A 251 3.45 -18.85 -35.52
CA THR A 251 3.58 -18.41 -36.91
C THR A 251 3.75 -19.64 -37.80
N ILE A 252 2.92 -19.74 -38.83
CA ILE A 252 2.98 -20.82 -39.82
C ILE A 252 3.39 -20.19 -41.14
N PHE A 253 4.35 -20.82 -41.81
CA PHE A 253 4.74 -20.55 -43.18
C PHE A 253 4.43 -21.78 -44.03
N PHE A 254 3.83 -21.60 -45.20
CA PHE A 254 3.51 -22.69 -46.12
C PHE A 254 3.69 -22.25 -47.57
N SER A 255 4.18 -23.15 -48.43
CA SER A 255 4.38 -22.92 -49.86
C SER A 255 3.05 -22.88 -50.62
N GLN A 256 2.96 -22.00 -51.62
CA GLN A 256 1.91 -22.06 -52.64
C GLN A 256 2.35 -23.01 -53.76
N GLY A 257 1.91 -24.28 -53.73
CA GLY A 257 2.18 -25.24 -54.82
C GLY A 257 2.25 -26.71 -54.37
N ASN A 258 2.55 -27.60 -55.32
CA ASN A 258 2.49 -29.07 -55.15
C ASN A 258 3.55 -29.69 -54.22
N ASP A 259 4.55 -28.94 -53.77
CA ASP A 259 5.51 -29.38 -52.77
C ASP A 259 5.07 -28.83 -51.40
N GLU A 260 4.29 -29.61 -50.66
CA GLU A 260 3.77 -29.30 -49.32
C GLU A 260 4.92 -29.19 -48.31
N LYS A 261 5.49 -27.99 -48.17
CA LYS A 261 6.39 -27.66 -47.06
C LYS A 261 5.73 -26.60 -46.22
N SER A 262 5.36 -26.98 -45.00
CA SER A 262 4.95 -26.05 -43.96
C SER A 262 5.96 -26.08 -42.81
N SER A 263 6.22 -24.90 -42.24
CA SER A 263 6.99 -24.74 -41.02
C SER A 263 6.14 -23.98 -40.03
N THR A 264 6.10 -24.47 -38.79
CA THR A 264 5.39 -23.81 -37.70
C THR A 264 6.34 -23.51 -36.57
N GLU A 265 6.46 -22.22 -36.25
CA GLU A 265 7.18 -21.75 -35.08
C GLU A 265 6.21 -21.22 -34.03
N LEU A 266 6.51 -21.48 -32.76
CA LEU A 266 5.71 -20.99 -31.64
C LEU A 266 6.67 -20.37 -30.64
N VAL A 267 6.45 -19.10 -30.35
CA VAL A 267 7.28 -18.30 -29.43
C VAL A 267 6.43 -17.63 -28.38
N CYS A 268 7.03 -17.35 -27.23
CA CYS A 268 6.37 -16.66 -26.13
C CYS A 268 6.88 -15.23 -26.04
N LEU A 269 6.02 -14.27 -26.38
CA LEU A 269 6.34 -12.86 -26.36
C LEU A 269 6.07 -12.28 -24.98
N ARG A 270 7.13 -11.78 -24.36
CA ARG A 270 7.09 -11.13 -23.05
C ARG A 270 7.75 -9.76 -23.13
N PRO A 271 7.12 -8.69 -22.60
CA PRO A 271 7.75 -7.38 -22.47
C PRO A 271 8.93 -7.45 -21.49
N VAL A 272 10.06 -6.84 -21.83
CA VAL A 272 11.29 -6.84 -21.02
C VAL A 272 11.70 -5.41 -20.71
N ASP A 273 11.62 -5.03 -19.45
CA ASP A 273 11.96 -3.68 -18.99
C ASP A 273 13.47 -3.54 -18.73
N LEU A 274 14.25 -3.43 -19.82
CA LEU A 274 15.70 -3.25 -19.80
C LEU A 274 16.13 -2.26 -20.89
N ASN A 275 16.94 -1.25 -20.53
CA ASN A 275 17.57 -0.27 -21.44
C ASN A 275 19.05 0.05 -21.10
N ASP A 276 19.74 0.82 -21.95
CA ASP A 276 21.18 1.11 -21.80
C ASP A 276 21.53 1.83 -20.50
N LYS A 277 20.66 2.73 -19.99
CA LYS A 277 20.84 3.33 -18.67
C LYS A 277 20.65 2.30 -17.57
N SER A 278 19.64 1.44 -17.62
CA SER A 278 19.47 0.33 -16.67
C SER A 278 20.59 -0.71 -16.72
N ALA A 279 21.23 -0.91 -17.86
CA ALA A 279 22.40 -1.77 -18.01
C ALA A 279 23.66 -1.14 -17.39
N GLN A 280 23.77 0.20 -17.40
CA GLN A 280 24.89 0.96 -16.86
C GLN A 280 24.72 1.36 -15.37
N THR A 281 23.50 1.64 -14.91
CA THR A 281 23.16 2.03 -13.52
C THR A 281 22.63 0.86 -12.67
N MET A 282 22.28 -0.28 -13.29
CA MET A 282 21.51 -1.36 -12.68
C MET A 282 20.16 -0.92 -12.09
N GLU A 283 19.60 0.21 -12.54
CA GLU A 283 18.26 0.70 -12.22
C GLU A 283 17.35 0.53 -13.44
N ASP A 284 16.34 -0.31 -13.35
CA ASP A 284 15.34 -0.64 -14.38
C ASP A 284 14.35 0.49 -14.71
N GLY A 285 14.68 1.76 -14.46
CA GLY A 285 13.75 2.86 -14.76
C GLY A 285 12.57 2.99 -13.83
N THR A 286 12.20 1.92 -13.14
CA THR A 286 11.21 1.96 -12.07
C THR A 286 11.86 2.43 -10.77
N SER A 287 12.28 3.69 -10.74
CA SER A 287 12.43 4.44 -9.47
C SER A 287 13.30 3.77 -8.38
N GLY A 288 14.57 3.46 -8.66
CA GLY A 288 15.48 2.81 -7.70
C GLY A 288 15.84 3.63 -6.44
N ALA A 289 15.66 4.95 -6.45
CA ALA A 289 15.96 5.79 -5.29
C ALA A 289 14.71 6.30 -4.52
N GLN A 290 13.53 6.28 -5.15
CA GLN A 290 12.27 6.72 -4.53
C GLN A 290 11.23 5.58 -4.38
N GLY A 291 11.23 4.56 -5.25
CA GLY A 291 10.29 3.42 -5.25
C GLY A 291 10.40 2.50 -4.04
N ILE A 292 11.60 2.35 -3.47
CA ILE A 292 11.82 1.48 -2.31
C ILE A 292 11.10 2.00 -1.04
N ALA A 293 10.69 3.28 -1.03
CA ALA A 293 9.84 3.83 0.03
C ALA A 293 8.35 3.49 -0.16
N TYR A 294 7.94 3.08 -1.36
CA TYR A 294 6.55 2.75 -1.71
C TYR A 294 6.27 1.25 -1.75
N LEU A 295 7.31 0.40 -1.81
CA LEU A 295 7.15 -1.05 -1.65
C LEU A 295 6.78 -1.37 -0.21
N ASP A 296 5.73 -2.16 -0.03
CA ASP A 296 5.41 -2.70 1.28
C ASP A 296 6.49 -3.71 1.74
N ASN A 297 6.40 -4.18 2.98
CA ASN A 297 7.43 -5.09 3.51
C ASN A 297 7.48 -6.44 2.76
N CYS A 298 6.39 -6.88 2.15
CA CYS A 298 6.30 -8.12 1.39
C CYS A 298 6.97 -7.94 0.02
N ASP A 299 6.65 -6.87 -0.68
CA ASP A 299 7.25 -6.53 -1.98
C ASP A 299 8.73 -6.23 -1.83
N LEU A 300 9.12 -5.50 -0.78
CA LEU A 300 10.52 -5.23 -0.47
C LEU A 300 11.30 -6.53 -0.15
N HIS A 301 10.64 -7.51 0.48
CA HIS A 301 11.25 -8.81 0.74
C HIS A 301 11.47 -9.57 -0.57
N ASN A 302 10.46 -9.63 -1.44
CA ASN A 302 10.54 -10.26 -2.75
C ASN A 302 11.63 -9.59 -3.62
N PHE A 303 11.65 -8.26 -3.66
CA PHE A 303 12.66 -7.46 -4.35
C PHE A 303 14.08 -7.79 -3.85
N SER A 304 14.25 -7.98 -2.54
CA SER A 304 15.54 -8.34 -1.95
C SER A 304 16.05 -9.74 -2.36
N LEU A 305 15.20 -10.61 -2.91
CA LEU A 305 15.56 -11.96 -3.34
C LEU A 305 15.97 -12.03 -4.82
N VAL A 306 15.65 -11.00 -5.61
CA VAL A 306 15.88 -10.98 -7.06
C VAL A 306 17.37 -10.94 -7.41
N LYS A 307 18.18 -10.14 -6.70
CA LYS A 307 19.63 -10.03 -6.95
C LYS A 307 20.37 -9.60 -5.69
N ARG A 308 21.66 -9.97 -5.58
CA ARG A 308 22.52 -9.57 -4.46
C ARG A 308 22.57 -8.04 -4.27
N LEU A 309 22.57 -7.27 -5.36
CA LEU A 309 22.54 -5.81 -5.29
C LEU A 309 21.23 -5.30 -4.66
N PHE A 310 20.09 -5.80 -5.10
CA PHE A 310 18.78 -5.44 -4.52
C PHE A 310 18.66 -5.86 -3.07
N ASN A 311 19.24 -7.01 -2.72
CA ASN A 311 19.37 -7.41 -1.33
C ASN A 311 20.16 -6.35 -0.52
N ASP A 312 21.31 -5.90 -1.04
CA ASP A 312 22.16 -4.93 -0.36
C ASP A 312 21.48 -3.55 -0.19
N VAL A 313 20.70 -3.10 -1.18
CA VAL A 313 19.94 -1.85 -1.11
C VAL A 313 18.69 -1.98 -0.21
N SER A 314 17.98 -3.10 -0.26
CA SER A 314 16.74 -3.34 0.50
C SER A 314 16.99 -3.52 1.98
N ARG A 315 18.17 -4.02 2.38
CA ARG A 315 18.56 -4.22 3.79
C ARG A 315 18.32 -2.99 4.66
N ARG A 316 18.56 -1.79 4.13
CA ARG A 316 18.39 -0.55 4.90
C ARG A 316 16.92 -0.29 5.29
N HIS A 317 15.98 -0.80 4.50
CA HIS A 317 14.55 -0.59 4.65
C HIS A 317 13.90 -1.79 5.32
N LEU A 318 14.26 -3.02 4.92
CA LEU A 318 13.77 -4.28 5.52
C LEU A 318 14.08 -4.38 7.01
N TYR A 319 15.29 -3.97 7.39
CA TYR A 319 15.76 -4.05 8.78
C TYR A 319 15.63 -2.72 9.51
N ARG A 320 14.99 -1.71 8.91
CA ARG A 320 14.73 -0.43 9.57
C ARG A 320 13.83 -0.62 10.79
N ASN A 321 12.79 -1.42 10.62
CA ASN A 321 11.78 -1.71 11.62
C ASN A 321 11.82 -3.20 11.95
N ILE A 322 12.16 -3.56 13.18
CA ILE A 322 12.11 -4.96 13.62
C ILE A 322 10.97 -5.16 14.61
N VAL A 323 10.32 -6.31 14.53
CA VAL A 323 9.22 -6.68 15.42
C VAL A 323 9.59 -7.97 16.13
N ILE A 324 9.79 -7.88 17.44
CA ILE A 324 10.02 -9.02 18.32
C ILE A 324 8.64 -9.45 18.82
N ARG A 325 8.23 -10.68 18.47
CA ARG A 325 6.97 -11.29 18.90
C ARG A 325 7.25 -12.53 19.74
N PHE A 326 6.68 -12.60 20.94
CA PHE A 326 6.86 -13.73 21.87
C PHE A 326 5.57 -14.01 22.65
N SER A 327 5.44 -15.15 23.31
CA SER A 327 4.28 -15.45 24.20
C SER A 327 4.69 -16.11 25.52
N SER A 328 6.00 -16.29 25.73
CA SER A 328 6.63 -16.81 26.94
C SER A 328 8.08 -16.30 27.01
N PRO A 329 8.77 -16.43 28.16
CA PRO A 329 10.19 -16.09 28.28
C PRO A 329 11.07 -16.85 27.29
N ASP A 330 10.88 -18.16 27.19
CA ASP A 330 11.69 -18.98 26.28
C ASP A 330 11.51 -18.54 24.82
N LEU A 331 10.27 -18.15 24.44
CA LEU A 331 9.99 -17.63 23.11
C LEU A 331 10.53 -16.21 22.90
N LEU A 332 10.67 -15.41 23.96
CA LEU A 332 11.35 -14.11 23.90
C LEU A 332 12.83 -14.33 23.59
N ASP A 333 13.50 -15.22 24.32
CA ASP A 333 14.92 -15.53 24.12
C ASP A 333 15.17 -16.10 22.73
N ILE A 334 14.31 -17.02 22.27
CA ILE A 334 14.36 -17.55 20.89
C ILE A 334 14.15 -16.44 19.87
N ALA A 335 13.20 -15.53 20.08
CA ALA A 335 12.94 -14.43 19.14
C ALA A 335 14.11 -13.44 19.08
N VAL A 336 14.69 -13.08 20.23
CA VAL A 336 15.87 -12.22 20.34
C VAL A 336 17.07 -12.87 19.66
N ALA A 337 17.36 -14.15 19.96
CA ALA A 337 18.46 -14.89 19.34
C ALA A 337 18.27 -15.02 17.82
N THR A 338 17.03 -15.24 17.37
CA THR A 338 16.68 -15.31 15.95
C THR A 338 16.97 -13.98 15.25
N TRP A 339 16.51 -12.87 15.80
CA TRP A 339 16.79 -11.55 15.23
C TRP A 339 18.28 -11.21 15.26
N ALA A 340 18.99 -11.53 16.35
CA ALA A 340 20.44 -11.33 16.43
C ALA A 340 21.18 -12.10 15.33
N ARG A 341 20.79 -13.36 15.07
CA ARG A 341 21.36 -14.17 13.98
C ARG A 341 21.04 -13.59 12.61
N ILE A 342 19.79 -13.16 12.37
CA ILE A 342 19.36 -12.55 11.10
C ILE A 342 20.16 -11.27 10.83
N LEU A 343 20.21 -10.35 11.80
CA LEU A 343 20.89 -9.07 11.64
C LEU A 343 22.41 -9.23 11.52
N LYS A 344 23.00 -10.23 12.20
CA LYS A 344 24.43 -10.55 12.06
C LYS A 344 24.73 -11.07 10.66
N ARG A 345 23.94 -12.02 10.15
CA ARG A 345 24.11 -12.58 8.80
C ARG A 345 23.94 -11.52 7.71
N ALA A 346 23.00 -10.60 7.90
CA ALA A 346 22.72 -9.53 6.95
C ALA A 346 23.61 -8.28 7.11
N ASN A 347 24.50 -8.25 8.11
CA ASN A 347 25.26 -7.06 8.51
C ASN A 347 24.36 -5.80 8.69
N ALA A 348 23.22 -6.00 9.35
CA ALA A 348 22.09 -5.07 9.32
C ALA A 348 21.83 -4.32 10.64
N PHE A 349 22.60 -4.56 11.70
CA PHE A 349 22.48 -3.85 12.98
C PHE A 349 22.50 -2.32 12.82
N LYS A 350 23.31 -1.80 11.89
CA LYS A 350 23.40 -0.37 11.57
C LYS A 350 22.14 0.25 10.95
N TYR A 351 21.19 -0.56 10.47
CA TYR A 351 19.98 -0.09 9.79
C TYR A 351 18.76 -0.02 10.71
N VAL A 352 18.77 -0.73 11.83
CA VAL A 352 17.66 -0.71 12.80
C VAL A 352 17.46 0.72 13.32
N ARG A 353 16.22 1.21 13.21
CA ARG A 353 15.75 2.51 13.70
C ARG A 353 14.59 2.36 14.67
N HIS A 354 13.73 1.37 14.46
CA HIS A 354 12.56 1.11 15.29
C HIS A 354 12.53 -0.34 15.74
N VAL A 355 12.43 -0.54 17.05
CA VAL A 355 12.16 -1.87 17.63
C VAL A 355 10.74 -1.86 18.19
N LYS A 356 9.93 -2.83 17.77
CA LYS A 356 8.61 -3.09 18.34
C LYS A 356 8.67 -4.38 19.14
N VAL A 357 8.45 -4.28 20.44
CA VAL A 357 8.32 -5.44 21.32
C VAL A 357 6.83 -5.68 21.51
N LEU A 358 6.32 -6.67 20.77
CA LEU A 358 4.93 -7.08 20.77
C LEU A 358 4.89 -8.53 21.24
N ALA A 359 3.72 -9.04 21.57
CA ALA A 359 3.62 -10.46 21.87
C ALA A 359 2.58 -11.16 20.96
N LYS A 360 2.78 -12.46 20.76
CA LYS A 360 2.32 -13.24 19.60
C LYS A 360 0.82 -13.52 19.64
N GLN A 361 0.24 -13.61 20.83
CA GLN A 361 -1.19 -13.64 21.05
C GLN A 361 -1.65 -12.24 21.44
N LEU A 362 -2.09 -11.48 20.44
CA LEU A 362 -2.80 -10.25 20.67
C LEU A 362 -4.19 -10.69 21.14
N HIS A 363 -4.48 -10.53 22.42
CA HIS A 363 -5.85 -10.74 22.87
C HIS A 363 -6.67 -9.63 22.25
N ASP A 364 -7.52 -9.99 21.30
CA ASP A 364 -8.63 -9.13 20.90
C ASP A 364 -9.53 -9.07 22.14
N TYR A 365 -9.40 -8.01 22.94
CA TYR A 365 -10.40 -7.67 23.96
C TYR A 365 -11.72 -7.21 23.30
N ARG A 366 -11.97 -7.65 22.05
CA ARG A 366 -13.21 -7.50 21.29
C ARG A 366 -14.38 -8.25 21.91
N ARG A 367 -14.14 -9.24 22.78
CA ARG A 367 -15.17 -10.25 23.07
C ARG A 367 -16.18 -9.90 24.17
N ASP A 368 -15.94 -8.88 24.98
CA ASP A 368 -16.88 -8.48 26.05
C ASP A 368 -17.54 -7.11 25.78
N TRP A 369 -17.23 -6.47 24.66
CA TRP A 369 -17.75 -5.15 24.28
C TRP A 369 -18.24 -5.14 22.84
N ASP A 370 -19.30 -5.90 22.59
CA ASP A 370 -20.23 -5.72 21.45
C ASP A 370 -21.06 -4.42 21.59
N GLY A 371 -20.53 -3.40 22.27
CA GLY A 371 -21.10 -2.07 22.16
C GLY A 371 -20.79 -1.58 20.75
N ASP A 372 -21.83 -1.45 19.93
CA ASP A 372 -21.89 -0.82 18.60
C ASP A 372 -21.17 0.53 18.57
N PHE A 373 -19.84 0.52 18.61
CA PHE A 373 -19.10 1.65 18.14
C PHE A 373 -19.39 1.71 16.64
N ASN A 374 -19.95 2.84 16.24
CA ASN A 374 -20.09 3.33 14.88
C ASN A 374 -18.70 3.38 14.20
N LEU A 375 -18.21 2.19 13.85
CA LEU A 375 -16.90 1.96 13.28
C LEU A 375 -17.04 2.17 11.78
N CYS A 376 -16.74 3.38 11.33
CA CYS A 376 -16.54 3.74 9.92
C CYS A 376 -15.30 3.05 9.31
N GLY A 377 -15.06 1.78 9.64
CA GLY A 377 -13.84 1.02 9.34
C GLY A 377 -12.61 1.45 10.14
N ASP A 378 -12.75 2.42 11.05
CA ASP A 378 -11.65 3.04 11.79
C ASP A 378 -11.68 2.70 13.27
N ASP A 379 -11.42 1.44 13.58
CA ASP A 379 -11.37 0.97 14.96
C ASP A 379 -10.22 1.63 15.73
N PRO A 380 -10.50 2.57 16.66
CA PRO A 380 -9.44 3.21 17.44
C PRO A 380 -8.72 2.18 18.32
N LYS A 381 -9.42 1.10 18.71
CA LYS A 381 -8.90 -0.04 19.47
C LYS A 381 -8.05 -0.97 18.59
N ALA A 382 -7.97 -0.80 17.27
CA ALA A 382 -7.02 -1.54 16.43
C ALA A 382 -5.56 -1.24 16.79
N THR A 383 -5.28 -0.06 17.36
CA THR A 383 -3.96 0.28 17.91
C THR A 383 -3.65 -0.50 19.21
N TRP A 384 -4.69 -1.01 19.88
CA TRP A 384 -4.71 -1.68 21.19
C TRP A 384 -4.58 -3.19 21.12
N LYS A 385 -3.62 -3.65 20.33
CA LYS A 385 -3.23 -5.05 20.34
C LYS A 385 -2.06 -5.21 21.31
N TYR A 386 -2.36 -5.60 22.54
CA TYR A 386 -1.35 -6.00 23.53
C TYR A 386 -1.49 -7.49 23.85
N CYS A 387 -0.43 -8.06 24.42
CA CYS A 387 -0.44 -9.44 24.85
C CYS A 387 -0.55 -9.54 26.35
N MET A 388 -1.38 -10.46 26.83
CA MET A 388 -1.33 -10.90 28.21
C MET A 388 -0.19 -11.90 28.38
N VAL A 389 0.90 -11.46 29.00
CA VAL A 389 1.96 -12.36 29.43
C VAL A 389 2.00 -12.36 30.95
N LYS A 390 2.33 -13.52 31.55
CA LYS A 390 2.48 -13.61 33.01
C LYS A 390 3.66 -12.71 33.41
N GLN A 391 3.46 -11.90 34.46
CA GLN A 391 4.51 -11.02 34.96
C GLN A 391 5.84 -11.76 35.17
N PHE A 392 6.89 -11.26 34.51
CA PHE A 392 8.25 -11.78 34.66
C PHE A 392 9.11 -10.92 35.58
N GLY A 393 10.15 -11.54 36.15
CA GLY A 393 11.22 -10.82 36.81
C GLY A 393 12.05 -10.02 35.80
N ASP A 394 12.58 -8.88 36.24
CA ASP A 394 13.38 -7.94 35.43
C ASP A 394 14.58 -8.61 34.74
N TRP A 395 15.15 -9.65 35.36
CA TRP A 395 16.29 -10.42 34.84
C TRP A 395 15.99 -11.17 33.54
N THR A 396 14.73 -11.54 33.31
CA THR A 396 14.26 -12.23 32.09
C THR A 396 14.45 -11.38 30.84
N TRP A 397 14.58 -10.07 31.01
CA TRP A 397 14.68 -9.11 29.92
C TRP A 397 16.10 -8.64 29.62
N ASN A 398 17.09 -9.18 30.33
CA ASN A 398 18.49 -8.78 30.17
C ASN A 398 19.03 -9.07 28.77
N ASP A 399 18.61 -10.18 28.16
CA ASP A 399 19.05 -10.54 26.80
C ASP A 399 18.46 -9.59 25.76
N LEU A 400 17.19 -9.19 25.93
CA LEU A 400 16.56 -8.16 25.11
C LEU A 400 17.27 -6.81 25.28
N SER A 401 17.58 -6.40 26.52
CA SER A 401 18.29 -5.15 26.82
C SER A 401 19.68 -5.14 26.15
N ARG A 402 20.49 -6.18 26.37
CA ARG A 402 21.81 -6.35 25.72
C ARG A 402 21.71 -6.38 24.20
N PHE A 403 20.69 -7.02 23.66
CA PHE A 403 20.45 -7.05 22.22
C PHE A 403 20.23 -5.64 21.66
N MET A 404 19.38 -4.84 22.30
CA MET A 404 19.06 -3.47 21.85
C MET A 404 20.23 -2.50 21.93
N SER A 405 21.15 -2.69 22.88
CA SER A 405 22.39 -1.93 22.97
C SER A 405 23.29 -2.05 21.73
N ASN A 406 23.08 -3.06 20.87
CA ASN A 406 23.84 -3.24 19.63
C ASN A 406 23.32 -2.40 18.45
N PHE A 407 22.29 -1.56 18.64
CA PHE A 407 21.68 -0.77 17.57
C PHE A 407 22.18 0.67 17.57
N PRO A 408 23.27 1.02 16.84
CA PRO A 408 23.95 2.32 16.97
C PRO A 408 23.11 3.54 16.56
N LYS A 409 21.96 3.31 15.93
CA LYS A 409 21.10 4.36 15.37
C LYS A 409 19.63 4.13 15.74
N LEU A 410 19.37 3.42 16.84
CA LEU A 410 18.01 3.23 17.34
C LEU A 410 17.38 4.60 17.66
N GLN A 411 16.19 4.85 17.11
CA GLN A 411 15.46 6.11 17.23
C GLN A 411 14.13 5.92 17.95
N GLU A 412 13.50 4.75 17.80
CA GLU A 412 12.17 4.49 18.33
C GLU A 412 12.09 3.12 18.99
N LEU A 413 11.37 3.06 20.11
CA LEU A 413 10.98 1.82 20.80
C LEU A 413 9.48 1.84 21.03
N THR A 414 8.77 0.85 20.50
CA THR A 414 7.37 0.61 20.85
C THR A 414 7.27 -0.57 21.80
N TRP A 415 6.73 -0.31 22.99
CA TRP A 415 6.40 -1.31 23.98
C TRP A 415 4.91 -1.62 23.93
N GLY A 416 4.57 -2.84 23.51
CA GLY A 416 3.19 -3.32 23.36
C GLY A 416 2.84 -4.51 24.26
N CYS A 417 3.59 -4.72 25.34
CA CYS A 417 3.30 -5.78 26.31
C CYS A 417 2.28 -5.29 27.35
N GLU A 418 1.55 -6.22 27.98
CA GLU A 418 0.67 -5.89 29.09
C GLU A 418 1.44 -5.43 30.34
N GLU A 419 2.65 -5.95 30.56
CA GLU A 419 3.46 -5.53 31.69
C GLU A 419 4.08 -4.15 31.47
N GLN A 420 4.25 -3.41 32.58
CA GLN A 420 5.12 -2.24 32.61
C GLN A 420 6.50 -2.60 32.07
N ILE A 421 7.07 -1.73 31.22
CA ILE A 421 8.41 -1.90 30.69
C ILE A 421 9.40 -2.20 31.83
N PRO A 422 10.24 -3.24 31.74
CA PRO A 422 11.23 -3.59 32.75
C PRO A 422 12.30 -2.52 32.91
N ALA A 423 12.81 -2.34 34.12
CA ALA A 423 13.83 -1.33 34.40
C ALA A 423 15.14 -1.62 33.68
N SER A 424 15.51 -2.90 33.55
CA SER A 424 16.69 -3.34 32.78
C SER A 424 16.61 -2.95 31.31
N VAL A 425 15.41 -3.05 30.71
CA VAL A 425 15.15 -2.66 29.33
C VAL A 425 15.17 -1.15 29.20
N PHE A 426 14.35 -0.46 30.00
CA PHE A 426 14.21 0.99 29.94
C PHE A 426 15.55 1.70 30.15
N ARG A 427 16.27 1.41 31.24
CA ARG A 427 17.57 2.02 31.51
C ARG A 427 18.62 1.62 30.48
N GLY A 428 18.60 0.36 30.03
CA GLY A 428 19.49 -0.10 28.99
C GLY A 428 19.35 0.70 27.69
N VAL A 429 18.11 0.95 27.24
CA VAL A 429 17.90 1.72 26.00
C VAL A 429 18.12 3.21 26.19
N THR A 430 17.70 3.81 27.30
CA THR A 430 17.86 5.26 27.52
C THR A 430 19.31 5.67 27.74
N GLN A 431 20.12 4.83 28.38
CA GLN A 431 21.56 5.07 28.55
C GLN A 431 22.31 5.01 27.21
N ASN A 432 21.96 4.06 26.34
CA ASN A 432 22.61 3.89 25.04
C ASN A 432 22.05 4.85 23.97
N HIS A 433 20.81 5.31 24.13
CA HIS A 433 20.08 6.12 23.15
C HIS A 433 19.29 7.25 23.85
N PRO A 434 19.94 8.33 24.31
CA PRO A 434 19.28 9.40 25.07
C PRO A 434 18.24 10.20 24.27
N GLY A 435 18.29 10.15 22.94
CA GLY A 435 17.32 10.77 22.03
C GLY A 435 16.20 9.84 21.55
N LEU A 436 16.08 8.64 22.13
CA LEU A 436 15.08 7.64 21.76
C LEU A 436 13.66 8.16 22.03
N ARG A 437 12.73 7.88 21.10
CA ARG A 437 11.30 8.03 21.32
C ARG A 437 10.69 6.71 21.79
N LEU A 438 10.20 6.72 23.02
CA LEU A 438 9.51 5.61 23.65
C LEU A 438 7.99 5.77 23.45
N HIS A 439 7.39 4.76 22.85
CA HIS A 439 5.96 4.65 22.60
C HIS A 439 5.37 3.52 23.44
N MET A 440 4.59 3.86 24.46
CA MET A 440 3.97 2.91 25.38
C MET A 440 2.51 2.66 24.97
N ARG A 441 2.23 1.53 24.30
CA ARG A 441 0.87 1.18 23.87
C ARG A 441 -0.03 0.67 24.99
N ASN A 442 0.56 0.36 26.14
CA ASN A 442 -0.15 0.00 27.36
C ASN A 442 0.65 0.54 28.55
N PHE A 443 0.52 1.84 28.79
CA PHE A 443 1.20 2.52 29.87
C PHE A 443 0.61 2.10 31.21
N LYS A 444 1.46 1.59 32.10
CA LYS A 444 1.07 1.12 33.43
C LYS A 444 2.11 1.50 34.47
N LEU A 445 1.61 1.95 35.61
CA LEU A 445 2.39 2.13 36.84
C LEU A 445 1.89 1.07 37.82
N LYS A 446 2.69 0.02 38.04
CA LYS A 446 2.35 -1.15 38.87
C LYS A 446 1.90 -0.75 40.28
N SER A 447 2.46 0.30 40.86
CA SER A 447 2.11 0.77 42.20
C SER A 447 0.71 1.36 42.28
N LEU A 448 0.21 1.93 41.19
CA LEU A 448 -1.12 2.53 41.11
C LEU A 448 -2.20 1.50 40.71
N ASN A 449 -1.82 0.35 40.15
CA ASN A 449 -2.75 -0.69 39.68
C ASN A 449 -3.08 -1.77 40.74
N LYS A 450 -3.09 -1.42 42.03
CA LYS A 450 -3.32 -2.37 43.15
C LYS A 450 -4.75 -2.29 43.66
N SER A 451 -5.38 -3.46 43.87
CA SER A 451 -6.78 -3.59 44.32
C SER A 451 -7.13 -2.74 45.55
N PRO A 452 -8.33 -2.11 45.60
CA PRO A 452 -8.76 -1.26 46.71
C PRO A 452 -8.94 -2.04 48.02
N ARG A 453 -9.05 -3.38 47.92
CA ARG A 453 -9.15 -4.29 49.07
C ARG A 453 -7.91 -4.24 49.99
N TYR A 454 -6.82 -3.61 49.55
CA TYR A 454 -5.63 -3.38 50.37
C TYR A 454 -5.22 -1.90 50.31
N PRO A 455 -5.59 -1.08 51.31
CA PRO A 455 -5.34 0.37 51.35
C PRO A 455 -3.87 0.69 51.72
N ALA A 456 -2.92 0.00 51.09
CA ALA A 456 -1.53 0.41 51.16
C ALA A 456 -1.39 1.73 50.39
N VAL A 457 -0.79 2.72 51.04
CA VAL A 457 -0.39 4.01 50.44
C VAL A 457 0.33 3.73 49.12
N SER A 458 -0.34 4.01 48.00
CA SER A 458 0.18 3.73 46.67
C SER A 458 1.10 4.88 46.27
N ALA A 459 2.31 4.89 46.83
CA ALA A 459 3.38 5.76 46.38
C ALA A 459 4.04 5.19 45.13
N LEU A 460 4.37 6.05 44.17
CA LEU A 460 5.19 5.67 43.03
C LEU A 460 6.56 5.19 43.51
N THR A 461 7.04 4.09 42.95
CA THR A 461 8.42 3.66 43.13
C THR A 461 9.38 4.63 42.44
N PRO A 462 10.66 4.69 42.85
CA PRO A 462 11.66 5.51 42.16
C PRO A 462 11.74 5.24 40.65
N TYR A 463 11.54 3.98 40.24
CA TYR A 463 11.52 3.60 38.83
C TYR A 463 10.29 4.12 38.08
N GLU A 464 9.13 4.15 38.71
CA GLU A 464 7.91 4.69 38.10
C GLU A 464 7.99 6.20 37.93
N ILE A 465 8.58 6.91 38.89
CA ILE A 465 8.88 8.34 38.77
C ILE A 465 9.85 8.57 37.60
N GLU A 466 10.91 7.77 37.50
CA GLU A 466 11.89 7.83 36.40
C GLU A 466 11.22 7.61 35.03
N LEU A 467 10.28 6.66 34.93
CA LEU A 467 9.53 6.38 33.71
C LEU A 467 8.54 7.51 33.36
N ALA A 468 7.76 7.97 34.34
CA ALA A 468 6.75 9.02 34.16
C ALA A 468 7.37 10.38 33.81
N THR A 469 8.59 10.65 34.28
CA THR A 469 9.31 11.91 34.03
C THR A 469 10.33 11.81 32.88
N SER A 470 10.33 10.69 32.15
CA SER A 470 11.36 10.44 31.15
C SER A 470 11.26 11.38 29.95
N PRO A 471 12.37 12.03 29.54
CA PRO A 471 12.41 12.79 28.30
C PRO A 471 12.36 11.91 27.05
N CYS A 472 12.51 10.59 27.19
CA CYS A 472 12.36 9.68 26.06
C CYS A 472 10.89 9.34 25.78
N LEU A 473 9.98 9.56 26.75
CA LEU A 473 8.58 9.21 26.60
C LEU A 473 7.88 10.14 25.60
N SER A 474 7.46 9.57 24.47
CA SER A 474 6.89 10.34 23.35
C SER A 474 5.39 10.09 23.17
N SER A 475 4.92 8.88 23.45
CA SER A 475 3.49 8.58 23.44
C SER A 475 3.09 7.59 24.52
N ILE A 476 1.91 7.80 25.10
CA ILE A 476 1.29 6.86 26.02
C ILE A 476 -0.14 6.55 25.60
N THR A 477 -0.53 5.33 25.90
CA THR A 477 -1.85 4.78 25.66
C THR A 477 -2.22 4.00 26.92
N MET A 478 -3.29 4.39 27.63
CA MET A 478 -3.57 3.92 28.99
C MET A 478 -5.03 3.51 29.16
N TRP A 479 -5.23 2.39 29.87
CA TRP A 479 -6.55 1.88 30.23
C TRP A 479 -6.86 2.19 31.69
N LEU A 480 -7.85 3.04 31.91
CA LEU A 480 -8.44 3.36 33.21
C LEU A 480 -9.45 2.26 33.56
N ARG A 481 -9.23 1.56 34.68
CA ARG A 481 -10.23 0.68 35.28
C ARG A 481 -10.89 1.45 36.42
N ASP A 482 -12.23 1.37 36.49
CA ASP A 482 -13.17 2.12 37.34
C ASP A 482 -12.77 2.39 38.80
N VAL A 483 -11.86 1.61 39.37
CA VAL A 483 -11.60 1.61 40.82
C VAL A 483 -10.26 2.25 41.23
N TYR A 484 -9.50 2.81 40.29
CA TYR A 484 -8.13 3.31 40.54
C TYR A 484 -7.84 4.73 40.01
N THR A 485 -8.87 5.45 39.57
CA THR A 485 -8.77 6.56 38.61
C THR A 485 -8.01 7.79 39.13
N HIS A 486 -8.27 8.26 40.36
CA HIS A 486 -7.72 9.55 40.81
C HIS A 486 -6.19 9.63 40.93
N ALA A 487 -5.51 8.56 41.36
CA ALA A 487 -4.05 8.57 41.46
C ALA A 487 -3.37 8.62 40.09
N PHE A 488 -3.96 7.90 39.14
CA PHE A 488 -3.52 7.87 37.77
C PHE A 488 -3.79 9.20 37.09
N GLU A 489 -4.99 9.77 37.25
CA GLU A 489 -5.35 11.10 36.75
C GLU A 489 -4.32 12.15 37.17
N HIS A 490 -4.00 12.26 38.46
CA HIS A 490 -3.00 13.23 38.92
C HIS A 490 -1.61 12.99 38.30
N THR A 491 -1.20 11.74 38.15
CA THR A 491 0.11 11.42 37.55
C THR A 491 0.12 11.77 36.06
N ILE A 492 -0.97 11.51 35.33
CA ILE A 492 -1.12 11.90 33.93
C ILE A 492 -1.14 13.41 33.81
N MET A 493 -1.85 14.11 34.70
CA MET A 493 -1.89 15.57 34.75
C MET A 493 -0.49 16.15 34.97
N ASP A 494 0.31 15.58 35.87
CA ASP A 494 1.69 15.99 36.06
C ASP A 494 2.53 15.77 34.79
N MET A 495 2.33 14.65 34.08
CA MET A 495 3.01 14.34 32.82
C MET A 495 2.61 15.32 31.70
N LEU A 496 1.33 15.61 31.56
CA LEU A 496 0.77 16.59 30.63
C LEU A 496 1.24 18.01 30.97
N ALA A 497 1.35 18.34 32.26
CA ALA A 497 1.88 19.61 32.75
C ALA A 497 3.39 19.79 32.53
N GLY A 498 4.07 18.83 31.90
CA GLY A 498 5.46 18.94 31.49
C GLY A 498 6.44 18.06 32.27
N ALA A 499 5.98 17.22 33.21
CA ALA A 499 6.86 16.25 33.86
C ALA A 499 7.47 15.27 32.84
N ALA A 500 6.75 14.99 31.73
CA ALA A 500 7.26 14.26 30.56
C ALA A 500 7.47 15.23 29.37
N PRO A 501 8.63 15.88 29.24
CA PRO A 501 8.79 17.07 28.40
C PRO A 501 8.66 16.82 26.88
N ASN A 502 8.81 15.57 26.44
CA ASN A 502 8.68 15.18 25.03
C ASN A 502 7.40 14.38 24.72
N LEU A 503 6.47 14.32 25.69
CA LEU A 503 5.19 13.66 25.50
C LEU A 503 4.35 14.43 24.48
N ARG A 504 3.99 13.77 23.39
CA ARG A 504 3.28 14.37 22.24
C ARG A 504 1.93 13.74 21.95
N LYS A 505 1.74 12.48 22.33
CA LYS A 505 0.51 11.73 22.06
C LYS A 505 0.04 11.01 23.32
N VAL A 506 -1.21 11.27 23.71
CA VAL A 506 -1.87 10.61 24.84
C VAL A 506 -3.21 10.06 24.37
N ASP A 507 -3.43 8.78 24.66
CA ASP A 507 -4.66 8.04 24.39
C ASP A 507 -5.18 7.44 25.71
N LEU A 508 -6.37 7.84 26.16
CA LEU A 508 -7.00 7.41 27.42
C LEU A 508 -8.24 6.60 27.13
N TYR A 509 -8.37 5.41 27.70
CA TYR A 509 -9.48 4.48 27.47
C TYR A 509 -10.03 4.02 28.82
N ALA A 510 -11.34 3.97 29.01
CA ALA A 510 -11.94 3.53 30.28
C ALA A 510 -13.05 2.52 30.03
N THR A 511 -13.13 1.54 30.92
CA THR A 511 -14.31 0.69 31.02
C THR A 511 -15.37 1.36 31.85
N ASP A 512 -16.61 1.39 31.35
CA ASP A 512 -17.77 1.51 32.21
C ASP A 512 -18.06 0.10 32.77
N VAL A 513 -17.87 -0.10 34.06
CA VAL A 513 -18.43 -1.25 34.77
C VAL A 513 -19.31 -0.67 35.87
N ASP A 514 -20.63 -0.85 35.73
CA ASP A 514 -21.70 -0.49 36.68
C ASP A 514 -21.44 -0.97 38.12
N HIS A 515 -20.46 -0.39 38.78
CA HIS A 515 -20.11 -0.66 40.16
C HIS A 515 -20.26 0.65 40.91
N GLU A 516 -21.27 0.65 41.78
CA GLU A 516 -21.56 1.70 42.75
C GLU A 516 -20.26 2.38 43.19
N ARG A 517 -20.17 3.71 42.97
CA ARG A 517 -19.05 4.57 43.36
C ARG A 517 -18.67 4.34 44.83
N GLU A 518 -17.87 3.33 45.12
CA GLU A 518 -17.26 3.15 46.43
C GLU A 518 -16.32 4.35 46.63
N ILE A 519 -16.57 5.09 47.71
CA ILE A 519 -15.87 6.32 48.07
C ILE A 519 -14.36 6.06 47.99
N ALA A 520 -13.70 6.62 46.97
CA ALA A 520 -12.28 6.45 46.77
C ALA A 520 -11.51 6.91 48.03
N PRO A 521 -10.57 6.10 48.55
CA PRO A 521 -9.81 6.48 49.73
C PRO A 521 -8.98 7.74 49.44
N LYS A 522 -9.03 8.73 50.33
CA LYS A 522 -8.23 9.96 50.24
C LYS A 522 -6.74 9.61 50.10
N HIS A 523 -6.19 9.84 48.91
CA HIS A 523 -4.77 9.64 48.66
C HIS A 523 -3.95 10.74 49.34
N ARG A 524 -2.89 10.36 50.07
CA ARG A 524 -1.89 11.32 50.58
C ARG A 524 -0.82 11.53 49.52
N ARG A 525 -0.40 12.80 49.32
CA ARG A 525 0.73 13.18 48.45
C ARG A 525 2.01 12.46 48.91
N GLY A 526 2.34 11.34 48.29
CA GLY A 526 3.66 10.71 48.37
C GLY A 526 4.67 11.47 47.52
N ALA A 527 5.77 10.81 47.15
CA ALA A 527 6.72 11.34 46.16
C ALA A 527 6.05 11.41 44.78
N GLN A 528 5.34 12.51 44.53
CA GLN A 528 4.82 12.86 43.21
C GLN A 528 6.01 13.10 42.25
N PRO A 529 5.78 13.02 40.93
CA PRO A 529 6.66 13.65 39.97
C PRO A 529 6.98 15.09 40.44
N PRO A 530 8.21 15.59 40.21
CA PRO A 530 8.54 16.97 40.52
C PRO A 530 7.52 17.91 39.88
N THR A 531 7.02 18.88 40.64
CA THR A 531 6.09 19.90 40.15
C THR A 531 6.71 20.60 38.93
N PRO A 532 5.99 20.69 37.80
CA PRO A 532 6.55 21.21 36.57
C PRO A 532 7.01 22.67 36.71
N SER A 533 8.14 22.99 36.08
CA SER A 533 8.60 24.37 35.89
C SER A 533 7.74 25.06 34.84
N SER A 534 6.70 25.81 35.22
CA SER A 534 5.96 26.86 34.47
C SER A 534 5.76 26.77 32.94
N SER A 535 5.97 25.63 32.29
CA SER A 535 5.88 25.44 30.84
C SER A 535 4.79 24.41 30.58
N LEU A 536 3.74 24.83 29.87
CA LEU A 536 2.66 23.95 29.44
C LEU A 536 3.20 22.80 28.59
N GLY A 537 2.56 21.62 28.67
CA GLY A 537 2.88 20.48 27.81
C GLY A 537 2.73 20.78 26.33
N LEU A 538 3.49 20.05 25.50
CA LEU A 538 3.55 20.23 24.04
C LEU A 538 2.77 19.15 23.28
N LEU A 539 1.59 18.81 23.77
CA LEU A 539 0.77 17.74 23.22
C LEU A 539 0.30 18.08 21.80
N ARG A 540 0.39 17.09 20.90
CA ARG A 540 -0.05 17.20 19.50
C ARG A 540 -1.25 16.32 19.21
N HIS A 541 -1.41 15.22 19.94
CA HIS A 541 -2.54 14.34 19.80
C HIS A 541 -3.12 14.00 21.16
N PHE A 542 -4.44 14.14 21.28
CA PHE A 542 -5.17 13.76 22.47
C PHE A 542 -6.42 12.94 22.12
N GLY A 543 -6.44 11.68 22.57
CA GLY A 543 -7.55 10.76 22.41
C GLY A 543 -8.17 10.41 23.75
N VAL A 544 -9.49 10.57 23.89
CA VAL A 544 -10.29 10.18 25.05
C VAL A 544 -11.38 9.22 24.60
N HIS A 545 -11.33 8.02 25.18
CA HIS A 545 -12.21 6.90 24.91
C HIS A 545 -12.82 6.41 26.23
N THR A 546 -13.45 7.33 26.97
CA THR A 546 -14.02 7.09 28.30
C THR A 546 -15.43 7.72 28.38
N ASN A 547 -16.32 7.14 29.20
CA ASN A 547 -17.61 7.77 29.54
C ASN A 547 -17.48 8.85 30.64
N GLU A 548 -16.26 9.12 31.10
CA GLU A 548 -16.05 10.17 32.09
C GLU A 548 -16.35 11.53 31.46
N GLN A 549 -17.22 12.29 32.14
CA GLN A 549 -17.62 13.62 31.73
C GLN A 549 -16.39 14.49 31.46
N LEU A 550 -16.44 15.26 30.38
CA LEU A 550 -15.42 16.15 29.85
C LEU A 550 -14.88 17.23 30.81
N ASN A 551 -15.30 17.25 32.08
CA ASN A 551 -14.59 17.94 33.16
C ASN A 551 -13.08 17.67 33.07
N ALA A 552 -12.69 16.45 32.66
CA ALA A 552 -11.31 16.09 32.38
C ALA A 552 -10.69 16.90 31.21
N LEU A 553 -11.38 17.15 30.08
CA LEU A 553 -10.80 17.96 28.99
C LEU A 553 -10.57 19.41 29.41
N THR A 554 -11.54 20.01 30.12
CA THR A 554 -11.38 21.37 30.66
C THR A 554 -10.21 21.42 31.63
N GLU A 555 -10.08 20.46 32.55
CA GLU A 555 -8.92 20.37 33.45
C GLU A 555 -7.60 20.17 32.69
N HIS A 556 -7.58 19.32 31.67
CA HIS A 556 -6.38 19.04 30.86
C HIS A 556 -5.92 20.26 30.06
N SER A 557 -6.86 21.11 29.63
CA SER A 557 -6.56 22.39 28.96
C SER A 557 -5.84 23.37 29.88
N LEU A 558 -5.97 23.24 31.21
CA LEU A 558 -5.26 24.08 32.18
C LEU A 558 -3.77 23.74 32.29
N VAL A 559 -3.38 22.53 31.89
CA VAL A 559 -2.00 22.02 32.04
C VAL A 559 -1.29 21.79 30.71
N THR A 560 -1.98 21.92 29.59
CA THR A 560 -1.45 21.63 28.24
C THR A 560 -1.71 22.80 27.30
N ASP A 561 -0.76 23.11 26.42
CA ASP A 561 -0.92 24.14 25.38
C ASP A 561 -1.73 23.59 24.20
N PHE A 562 -3.05 23.76 24.23
CA PHE A 562 -3.96 23.30 23.18
C PHE A 562 -3.76 24.03 21.85
N SER A 563 -3.02 25.15 21.82
CA SER A 563 -2.72 25.84 20.56
C SER A 563 -1.86 25.01 19.59
N ARG A 564 -1.20 23.97 20.10
CA ARG A 564 -0.35 23.05 19.34
C ARG A 564 -1.01 21.71 19.04
N LEU A 565 -2.26 21.53 19.44
CA LEU A 565 -2.98 20.27 19.28
C LEU A 565 -3.33 20.10 17.79
N GLU A 566 -2.75 19.07 17.18
CA GLU A 566 -2.94 18.71 15.77
C GLU A 566 -4.13 17.74 15.61
N SER A 567 -4.42 16.95 16.64
CA SER A 567 -5.45 15.91 16.59
C SER A 567 -6.18 15.75 17.93
N LEU A 568 -7.52 15.78 17.88
CA LEU A 568 -8.41 15.57 19.02
C LEU A 568 -9.41 14.46 18.68
N GLU A 569 -9.44 13.39 19.49
CA GLU A 569 -10.29 12.23 19.26
C GLU A 569 -11.15 11.93 20.50
N LEU A 570 -12.47 12.09 20.38
CA LEU A 570 -13.48 11.93 21.43
C LEU A 570 -14.45 10.82 21.03
N HIS A 571 -14.05 9.55 21.18
CA HIS A 571 -14.83 8.43 20.64
C HIS A 571 -16.01 7.98 21.52
N HIS A 572 -16.13 8.58 22.70
CA HIS A 572 -17.28 8.39 23.59
C HIS A 572 -18.25 9.56 23.47
N VAL A 573 -19.36 9.46 24.19
CA VAL A 573 -20.49 10.39 24.14
C VAL A 573 -20.05 11.81 24.52
N VAL A 574 -20.23 12.76 23.61
CA VAL A 574 -19.99 14.19 23.83
C VAL A 574 -21.33 14.92 23.92
N GLY A 575 -21.54 15.67 25.01
CA GLY A 575 -22.72 16.49 25.28
C GLY A 575 -22.69 17.89 24.63
N THR A 576 -23.78 18.66 24.80
CA THR A 576 -23.87 20.02 24.24
C THR A 576 -22.95 21.02 24.95
N ALA A 577 -22.78 20.92 26.27
CA ALA A 577 -21.90 21.81 27.05
C ALA A 577 -20.45 21.68 26.60
N GLU A 578 -20.05 20.46 26.26
CA GLU A 578 -18.73 20.08 25.81
C GLU A 578 -18.40 20.63 24.42
N LEU A 579 -19.34 20.50 23.48
CA LEU A 579 -19.19 21.05 22.14
C LEU A 579 -19.18 22.58 22.17
N ARG A 580 -19.99 23.22 23.03
CA ARG A 580 -19.94 24.68 23.27
C ARG A 580 -18.57 25.11 23.79
N TRP A 581 -18.04 24.40 24.79
CA TRP A 581 -16.70 24.68 25.29
C TRP A 581 -15.63 24.51 24.20
N LEU A 582 -15.70 23.44 23.39
CA LEU A 582 -14.77 23.26 22.26
C LEU A 582 -14.86 24.40 21.24
N ALA A 583 -16.05 24.95 21.02
CA ALA A 583 -16.23 26.08 20.11
C ALA A 583 -15.51 27.35 20.62
N ASP A 584 -15.42 27.53 21.93
CA ASP A 584 -14.74 28.66 22.59
C ASP A 584 -13.22 28.47 22.71
N VAL A 585 -12.71 27.24 22.61
CA VAL A 585 -11.28 26.94 22.78
C VAL A 585 -10.51 27.26 21.50
N HIS A 586 -9.38 27.95 21.65
CA HIS A 586 -8.51 28.27 20.52
C HIS A 586 -7.67 27.06 20.08
N LEU A 587 -8.04 26.43 18.97
CA LEU A 587 -7.39 25.23 18.39
C LEU A 587 -6.80 25.48 16.99
N PRO A 588 -5.86 26.44 16.80
CA PRO A 588 -5.40 26.89 15.50
C PRO A 588 -4.59 25.85 14.71
N ALA A 589 -3.97 24.88 15.39
CA ALA A 589 -3.16 23.83 14.76
C ALA A 589 -3.96 22.55 14.46
N LEU A 590 -5.26 22.52 14.76
CA LEU A 590 -6.06 21.31 14.66
C LEU A 590 -6.26 20.90 13.19
N GLU A 591 -5.88 19.67 12.87
CA GLU A 591 -6.04 19.09 11.53
C GLU A 591 -7.04 17.94 11.54
N HIS A 592 -7.21 17.28 12.70
CA HIS A 592 -8.02 16.08 12.85
C HIS A 592 -8.96 16.19 14.05
N LEU A 593 -10.26 16.05 13.81
CA LEU A 593 -11.27 15.99 14.85
C LEU A 593 -12.12 14.73 14.69
N ALA A 594 -12.28 13.98 15.78
CA ALA A 594 -13.26 12.90 15.85
C ALA A 594 -14.13 13.07 17.08
N PHE A 595 -15.45 12.99 16.93
CA PHE A 595 -16.37 13.02 18.06
C PHE A 595 -17.64 12.20 17.81
N ASN A 596 -18.29 11.76 18.90
CA ASN A 596 -19.54 11.04 18.87
C ASN A 596 -20.63 11.80 19.64
N MET A 597 -21.64 12.29 18.93
CA MET A 597 -22.82 12.94 19.49
C MET A 597 -23.82 11.88 19.91
N THR A 598 -24.11 11.80 21.20
CA THR A 598 -25.19 10.96 21.71
C THR A 598 -25.61 11.46 23.09
N ASP A 599 -26.73 10.98 23.59
CA ASP A 599 -27.22 11.32 24.93
C ASP A 599 -27.16 10.07 25.82
N MET A 600 -26.31 10.10 26.85
CA MET A 600 -26.36 9.12 27.94
C MET A 600 -27.27 9.59 29.09
N SER A 601 -27.73 10.84 29.03
CA SER A 601 -28.38 11.57 30.11
C SER A 601 -29.81 11.97 29.80
N ARG A 602 -30.54 11.16 29.01
CA ARG A 602 -31.94 11.43 28.68
C ARG A 602 -32.73 11.77 29.93
N ASP A 603 -32.96 13.07 30.12
CA ASP A 603 -34.02 13.54 30.98
C ASP A 603 -35.29 13.11 30.25
N VAL A 604 -36.02 12.17 30.85
CA VAL A 604 -37.12 11.43 30.18
C VAL A 604 -38.22 12.39 29.67
N ASP A 605 -38.18 13.64 30.12
CA ASP A 605 -39.13 14.71 29.81
C ASP A 605 -38.79 15.53 28.55
N VAL A 606 -37.60 15.39 27.93
CA VAL A 606 -37.24 16.13 26.69
C VAL A 606 -37.46 15.25 25.45
N PRO A 607 -38.25 15.71 24.45
CA PRO A 607 -38.40 14.99 23.19
C PRO A 607 -37.06 14.82 22.44
N ALA A 608 -36.80 13.62 21.93
CA ALA A 608 -35.56 13.31 21.22
C ALA A 608 -35.25 14.25 20.04
N SER A 609 -36.29 14.77 19.37
CA SER A 609 -36.14 15.73 18.27
C SER A 609 -35.62 17.09 18.72
N GLU A 610 -36.00 17.56 19.92
CA GLU A 610 -35.54 18.84 20.47
C GLU A 610 -34.06 18.75 20.86
N PHE A 611 -33.65 17.62 21.44
CA PHE A 611 -32.26 17.33 21.74
C PHE A 611 -31.38 17.28 20.49
N VAL A 612 -31.83 16.60 19.43
CA VAL A 612 -31.06 16.53 18.17
C VAL A 612 -30.94 17.90 17.53
N ALA A 613 -31.99 18.72 17.55
CA ALA A 613 -31.91 20.10 17.09
C ALA A 613 -30.87 20.91 17.89
N GLU A 614 -30.89 20.85 19.23
CA GLU A 614 -29.90 21.56 20.06
C GLU A 614 -28.47 21.10 19.76
N MET A 615 -28.23 19.79 19.64
CA MET A 615 -26.92 19.25 19.29
C MET A 615 -26.43 19.74 17.94
N ASN A 616 -27.30 19.74 16.92
CA ASN A 616 -26.95 20.21 15.59
C ASN A 616 -26.67 21.71 15.58
N GLU A 617 -27.43 22.53 16.32
CA GLU A 617 -27.13 23.96 16.49
C GLU A 617 -25.73 24.18 17.06
N VAL A 618 -25.38 23.46 18.13
CA VAL A 618 -24.05 23.61 18.75
C VAL A 618 -22.93 23.15 17.81
N VAL A 619 -23.13 22.09 17.03
CA VAL A 619 -22.13 21.67 16.04
C VAL A 619 -22.00 22.69 14.89
N MET A 620 -23.11 23.28 14.46
CA MET A 620 -23.10 24.35 13.45
C MET A 620 -22.36 25.60 13.93
N ASP A 621 -22.30 25.86 15.24
CA ASP A 621 -21.47 26.92 15.84
C ASP A 621 -20.00 26.49 16.01
N LEU A 622 -19.76 25.21 16.36
CA LEU A 622 -18.41 24.65 16.52
C LEU A 622 -17.63 24.63 15.21
N ILE A 623 -18.24 24.14 14.12
CA ILE A 623 -17.53 23.93 12.85
C ILE A 623 -16.85 25.22 12.35
N PRO A 624 -17.53 26.37 12.28
CA PRO A 624 -16.91 27.63 11.86
C PRO A 624 -15.82 28.16 12.80
N SER A 625 -15.82 27.77 14.09
CA SER A 625 -14.79 28.22 15.05
C SER A 625 -13.47 27.48 14.90
N LEU A 626 -13.47 26.33 14.23
CA LEU A 626 -12.30 25.50 13.98
C LEU A 626 -11.52 25.95 12.72
N PRO A 627 -10.21 25.65 12.62
CA PRO A 627 -9.50 25.75 11.35
C PRO A 627 -10.08 24.77 10.31
N ALA A 628 -9.80 25.01 9.02
CA ALA A 628 -10.19 24.09 7.96
C ALA A 628 -9.50 22.73 8.14
N LEU A 629 -10.25 21.73 8.58
CA LEU A 629 -9.73 20.41 8.96
C LEU A 629 -9.33 19.56 7.76
N GLN A 630 -8.34 18.67 7.96
CA GLN A 630 -7.96 17.64 6.99
C GLN A 630 -8.72 16.32 7.21
N SER A 631 -9.09 16.01 8.45
CA SER A 631 -9.86 14.81 8.79
C SER A 631 -10.96 15.15 9.78
N ILE A 632 -12.19 14.73 9.48
CA ILE A 632 -13.30 14.80 10.42
C ILE A 632 -14.04 13.46 10.50
N LYS A 633 -14.26 13.02 11.73
CA LYS A 633 -15.20 11.94 12.06
C LYS A 633 -16.31 12.51 12.91
N MET A 634 -17.54 12.34 12.44
CA MET A 634 -18.74 12.70 13.16
C MET A 634 -19.62 11.46 13.25
N ALA A 635 -19.84 10.98 14.46
CA ALA A 635 -20.79 9.92 14.75
C ALA A 635 -21.98 10.51 15.53
N GLY A 636 -23.19 9.99 15.33
CA GLY A 636 -24.38 10.45 16.05
C GLY A 636 -25.52 10.94 15.16
N PRO A 637 -26.59 11.48 15.75
CA PRO A 637 -27.68 12.08 14.98
C PRO A 637 -27.25 13.47 14.50
N PHE A 638 -27.03 13.59 13.19
CA PHE A 638 -26.82 14.88 12.54
C PHE A 638 -27.87 15.12 11.45
N GLU A 639 -28.15 16.39 11.20
CA GLU A 639 -29.02 16.88 10.14
C GLU A 639 -28.20 17.21 8.88
N GLU A 640 -28.87 17.21 7.73
CA GLU A 640 -28.24 17.51 6.43
C GLU A 640 -27.58 18.90 6.44
N GLN A 641 -28.22 19.88 7.07
CA GLN A 641 -27.71 21.25 7.19
C GLN A 641 -26.37 21.31 7.92
N THR A 642 -26.18 20.49 8.97
CA THR A 642 -24.93 20.38 9.71
C THR A 642 -23.80 19.86 8.82
N ILE A 643 -24.09 18.87 7.96
CA ILE A 643 -23.11 18.36 7.00
C ILE A 643 -22.77 19.46 5.98
N ARG A 644 -23.76 20.20 5.48
CA ARG A 644 -23.51 21.30 4.53
C ARG A 644 -22.59 22.37 5.10
N VAL A 645 -22.83 22.82 6.34
CA VAL A 645 -21.95 23.78 7.03
C VAL A 645 -20.52 23.24 7.13
N LEU A 646 -20.36 21.95 7.45
CA LEU A 646 -19.06 21.27 7.47
C LEU A 646 -18.39 21.24 6.09
N LEU A 647 -19.13 20.91 5.03
CA LEU A 647 -18.58 20.87 3.68
C LEU A 647 -18.22 22.27 3.17
N ASP A 648 -19.00 23.29 3.52
CA ASP A 648 -18.70 24.68 3.16
C ASP A 648 -17.45 25.21 3.84
N HIS A 649 -17.24 24.85 5.10
CA HIS A 649 -16.10 25.33 5.89
C HIS A 649 -14.82 24.53 5.66
N CYS A 650 -14.90 23.20 5.73
CA CYS A 650 -13.75 22.29 5.70
C CYS A 650 -13.54 21.61 4.35
N GLY A 651 -14.52 21.66 3.43
CA GLY A 651 -14.59 20.76 2.28
C GLY A 651 -13.31 20.73 1.44
N HIS A 652 -12.77 21.90 1.10
CA HIS A 652 -11.62 22.00 0.21
C HIS A 652 -10.32 21.39 0.81
N ASN A 653 -10.20 21.36 2.14
CA ASN A 653 -9.02 20.82 2.82
C ASN A 653 -9.19 19.36 3.28
N LEU A 654 -10.43 18.86 3.26
CA LEU A 654 -10.77 17.52 3.73
C LEU A 654 -10.14 16.43 2.86
N GLN A 655 -9.29 15.61 3.49
CA GLN A 655 -8.75 14.36 2.96
C GLN A 655 -9.52 13.15 3.50
N ARG A 656 -10.15 13.27 4.67
CA ARG A 656 -10.84 12.16 5.32
C ARG A 656 -12.15 12.61 5.97
N LEU A 657 -13.26 12.04 5.52
CA LEU A 657 -14.62 12.32 6.01
C LEU A 657 -15.28 11.00 6.42
N LEU A 658 -15.58 10.86 7.71
CA LEU A 658 -16.29 9.70 8.24
C LEU A 658 -17.57 10.15 8.93
N LEU A 659 -18.70 9.78 8.36
CA LEU A 659 -20.02 10.08 8.88
C LEU A 659 -20.70 8.77 9.26
N SER A 660 -20.96 8.60 10.55
CA SER A 660 -21.69 7.45 11.06
C SER A 660 -22.99 7.87 11.72
N THR A 661 -24.10 7.35 11.21
CA THR A 661 -25.37 7.41 11.94
C THR A 661 -25.43 6.22 12.89
N TYR A 662 -26.09 6.37 14.03
CA TYR A 662 -26.23 5.30 15.02
C TYR A 662 -26.89 4.05 14.43
N ASN A 663 -26.36 2.87 14.77
CA ASN A 663 -27.12 1.63 14.65
C ASN A 663 -28.17 1.61 15.77
N LEU A 664 -29.42 1.91 15.41
CA LEU A 664 -30.54 1.94 16.34
C LEU A 664 -31.03 0.50 16.57
N ASP A 665 -30.23 -0.32 17.26
CA ASP A 665 -30.63 -1.68 17.62
C ASP A 665 -31.84 -1.70 18.58
N SER A 666 -32.12 -0.57 19.25
CA SER A 666 -33.38 -0.34 19.96
C SER A 666 -34.44 0.23 19.02
N ILE A 667 -35.40 -0.61 18.66
CA ILE A 667 -36.62 -0.29 17.89
C ILE A 667 -37.37 0.95 18.44
N TYR A 668 -37.16 1.32 19.71
CA TYR A 668 -37.79 2.47 20.34
C TYR A 668 -37.21 3.82 19.91
N ASP A 669 -35.95 3.89 19.45
CA ASP A 669 -35.30 5.15 19.08
C ASP A 669 -35.31 5.44 17.58
N ALA A 670 -35.37 4.38 16.75
CA ALA A 670 -35.37 4.51 15.28
C ALA A 670 -36.61 5.20 14.70
N LEU A 671 -37.71 5.28 15.47
CA LEU A 671 -38.97 5.87 15.04
C LEU A 671 -39.14 7.34 15.45
N LEU A 672 -38.21 7.90 16.24
CA LEU A 672 -38.42 9.19 16.91
C LEU A 672 -37.61 10.36 16.33
N VAL A 673 -36.55 10.12 15.55
CA VAL A 673 -35.79 11.22 14.94
C VAL A 673 -35.37 10.90 13.49
N PRO A 674 -35.70 11.74 12.50
CA PRO A 674 -35.12 11.64 11.17
C PRO A 674 -33.64 12.05 11.26
N ALA A 675 -32.74 11.09 11.47
CA ALA A 675 -31.32 11.32 11.19
C ALA A 675 -31.13 11.61 9.69
N ALA A 676 -30.16 12.44 9.32
CA ALA A 676 -29.86 12.71 7.92
C ALA A 676 -29.63 11.38 7.19
N THR A 677 -30.56 11.05 6.28
CA THR A 677 -30.38 9.93 5.37
C THR A 677 -29.37 10.37 4.33
N VAL A 678 -28.23 9.68 4.27
CA VAL A 678 -27.30 9.83 3.16
C VAL A 678 -28.06 9.51 1.87
N ASP A 679 -28.18 10.47 0.97
CA ASP A 679 -28.81 10.30 -0.33
C ASP A 679 -27.83 10.62 -1.48
N GLY A 680 -28.31 10.47 -2.72
CA GLY A 680 -27.49 10.73 -3.90
C GLY A 680 -27.06 12.20 -4.04
N ASP A 681 -27.89 13.15 -3.58
CA ASP A 681 -27.63 14.58 -3.71
C ASP A 681 -26.52 15.02 -2.76
N LEU A 682 -26.55 14.54 -1.51
CA LEU A 682 -25.49 14.76 -0.53
C LEU A 682 -24.15 14.20 -1.03
N ILE A 683 -24.13 13.02 -1.65
CA ILE A 683 -22.89 12.45 -2.19
C ILE A 683 -22.31 13.31 -3.31
N GLN A 684 -23.16 13.86 -4.18
CA GLN A 684 -22.71 14.80 -5.21
C GLN A 684 -22.19 16.09 -4.60
N GLU A 685 -22.84 16.60 -3.54
CA GLU A 685 -22.38 17.78 -2.82
C GLU A 685 -21.01 17.55 -2.16
N ILE A 686 -20.80 16.41 -1.48
CA ILE A 686 -19.50 16.01 -0.92
C ILE A 686 -18.45 16.00 -2.03
N ARG A 687 -18.75 15.39 -3.19
CA ARG A 687 -17.81 15.31 -4.31
C ARG A 687 -17.40 16.69 -4.82
N GLN A 688 -18.36 17.61 -4.93
CA GLN A 688 -18.11 18.96 -5.44
C GLN A 688 -17.33 19.81 -4.44
N LYS A 689 -17.65 19.71 -3.15
CA LYS A 689 -17.04 20.53 -2.10
C LYS A 689 -15.74 19.95 -1.53
N CYS A 690 -15.49 18.64 -1.70
CA CYS A 690 -14.30 17.95 -1.19
C CYS A 690 -13.42 17.34 -2.31
N PRO A 691 -12.71 18.16 -3.10
CA PRO A 691 -11.90 17.69 -4.23
C PRO A 691 -10.67 16.86 -3.83
N ASN A 692 -10.20 16.98 -2.59
CA ASN A 692 -8.99 16.30 -2.09
C ASN A 692 -9.30 15.07 -1.23
N LEU A 693 -10.55 14.59 -1.23
CA LEU A 693 -10.97 13.52 -0.33
C LEU A 693 -10.35 12.17 -0.74
N GLU A 694 -9.52 11.61 0.14
CA GLU A 694 -8.88 10.30 -0.02
C GLU A 694 -9.66 9.17 0.64
N LYS A 695 -10.41 9.48 1.72
CA LYS A 695 -11.14 8.50 2.52
C LYS A 695 -12.54 9.01 2.85
N LEU A 696 -13.54 8.30 2.34
CA LEU A 696 -14.95 8.51 2.64
C LEU A 696 -15.52 7.28 3.34
N ALA A 697 -16.21 7.48 4.46
CA ALA A 697 -17.00 6.45 5.09
C ALA A 697 -18.37 7.02 5.45
N LEU A 698 -19.42 6.33 4.98
CA LEU A 698 -20.82 6.73 5.15
C LEU A 698 -21.62 5.52 5.64
N THR A 699 -22.59 5.76 6.51
CA THR A 699 -23.59 4.74 6.87
C THR A 699 -24.71 4.75 5.82
N VAL A 700 -24.94 3.61 5.17
CA VAL A 700 -26.00 3.44 4.15
C VAL A 700 -26.99 2.40 4.66
N LEU A 701 -28.26 2.81 4.82
CA LEU A 701 -29.34 1.90 5.13
C LEU A 701 -29.62 1.02 3.91
N ARG A 702 -29.60 -0.30 4.12
CA ARG A 702 -29.96 -1.26 3.06
C ARG A 702 -31.45 -1.49 3.08
N SER A 703 -32.15 -1.01 2.06
CA SER A 703 -33.60 -1.19 1.90
C SER A 703 -33.97 -2.30 0.90
N LYS A 704 -32.97 -3.03 0.35
CA LYS A 704 -33.14 -4.17 -0.56
C LYS A 704 -34.02 -3.81 -1.77
N ASP A 705 -33.37 -3.23 -2.77
CA ASP A 705 -33.93 -2.86 -4.08
C ASP A 705 -34.72 -1.53 -4.12
N ASP A 706 -34.46 -0.62 -3.17
CA ASP A 706 -35.02 0.74 -3.19
C ASP A 706 -34.29 1.62 -4.22
N PRO A 707 -35.00 2.32 -5.13
CA PRO A 707 -34.41 3.32 -6.02
C PRO A 707 -33.52 4.36 -5.31
N ALA A 708 -33.84 4.73 -4.07
CA ALA A 708 -33.02 5.65 -3.27
C ALA A 708 -31.66 5.04 -2.89
N GLU A 709 -31.64 3.77 -2.45
CA GLU A 709 -30.40 3.02 -2.18
C GLU A 709 -29.53 2.90 -3.46
N PHE A 710 -30.13 2.61 -4.61
CA PHE A 710 -29.41 2.57 -5.89
C PHE A 710 -28.84 3.93 -6.32
N ALA A 711 -29.53 5.03 -6.02
CA ALA A 711 -29.05 6.38 -6.33
C ALA A 711 -27.76 6.71 -5.54
N ILE A 712 -27.69 6.30 -4.27
CA ILE A 712 -26.49 6.41 -3.42
C ILE A 712 -25.32 5.66 -4.06
N TYR A 713 -25.50 4.36 -4.39
CA TYR A 713 -24.42 3.56 -5.00
C TYR A 713 -23.98 4.09 -6.35
N ARG A 714 -24.92 4.58 -7.18
CA ARG A 714 -24.59 5.21 -8.46
C ARG A 714 -23.77 6.48 -8.26
N ALA A 715 -24.15 7.33 -7.31
CA ALA A 715 -23.43 8.56 -6.99
C ALA A 715 -22.00 8.26 -6.49
N LEU A 716 -21.84 7.27 -5.60
CA LEU A 716 -20.52 6.81 -5.16
C LEU A 716 -19.68 6.27 -6.32
N GLY A 717 -20.29 5.53 -7.25
CA GLY A 717 -19.62 5.05 -8.47
C GLY A 717 -19.10 6.14 -9.40
N THR A 718 -19.51 7.41 -9.23
CA THR A 718 -19.01 8.53 -10.03
C THR A 718 -17.69 9.13 -9.54
N TRP A 719 -17.14 8.65 -8.42
CA TRP A 719 -15.86 9.09 -7.84
C TRP A 719 -14.62 8.51 -8.56
N SER A 720 -14.80 8.03 -9.79
CA SER A 720 -13.77 7.44 -10.68
C SER A 720 -12.80 8.43 -11.31
#